data_AF-A0A9R1X3A5-F1
#
_entry.id   AF-A0A9R1X3A5-F1
#
_cell.length_a   1.000
_cell.length_b   1.000
_cell.length_c   1.000
_cell.angle_alpha   90.00
_cell.angle_beta   90.00
_cell.angle_gamma   90.00
#
_symmetry.space_group_name_H-M   'P 1'
#
loop_
_entity.id
_entity.type
_entity.pdbx_description
1 polymer ?
#
loop_
_entity_poly.entity_id
_entity_poly.type
_entity_poly.pdbx_seq_one_letter_code
_entity_poly.pdbx_strand_id
1 'polypeptide(L)'
;MTSASKTRNMIEGFVKDGSFKWLLKNRSPFHEEFEEMKLSPSADRNWIHELSPVANIVVRRCSKILEIPTGQLQENFNGEAPDAIKDPSRYARNFLEYSCFRALSVSTQMNGYMEDKKFRRLTFDMMLAWELPDAASHPSMDIDEDASVGIEAFSRIAPAVPIIANVIISDYIFEFLTASTGGRLLFSTFDKYLSGLERAVRKLKSQSESSLLSSQRSGRGERVLELDGTVTTQPVLQHVGISTWPGRLTLTDHAMYFEALRVVSYDKPTVYDLADDLKQFVKPELTGPWGTRLFDKAFLYKSVSLSEAIVMELPELKGHTRRDYWLAIIREILYAHRFIRKFQITGIEKDETLLKTVFGILRVQALKDMSSSSIPLSFEAGLMFNVCDQLPGGDRILETIADMSICRDDVKSSEKGMYSISASTMASSLGFVFGTSCNVVNEAGGITVGDVCVGELTPLEKAVKESRSTYKMVANAQATVDGVKVEGLDTNLAVMKELLFPVTELGNHLVKLYYWEDPVKSLQFCLVLTYVLYRGWFCYVFAMLLLLVALFIMITRYSSRGRPVDEFKVIAPPPMNTMEQLLAVQNAISQAEELIQDGNVLLLKLRGLLLSIFPQASDRFAIALVMMAIVLAFVPMQFVILLVVLEEFTKYSPLRSSSTERLERRFREWWFSIPAAPVVLEKLKEDKKKK
;
A
#
# COMPACT_ATOMS: atom_id res chain seq x y z
N MET A 1 -29.71 52.53 -45.99
CA MET A 1 -28.79 51.47 -45.50
C MET A 1 -29.37 50.84 -44.24
N THR A 2 -30.36 49.96 -44.37
CA THR A 2 -31.06 49.32 -43.23
C THR A 2 -31.63 47.95 -43.66
N SER A 3 -30.81 47.12 -44.31
CA SER A 3 -31.22 45.76 -44.72
C SER A 3 -30.15 44.68 -44.42
N ALA A 4 -29.01 45.03 -43.83
CA ALA A 4 -27.92 44.08 -43.57
C ALA A 4 -27.79 43.68 -42.08
N SER A 5 -28.51 44.32 -41.15
CA SER A 5 -28.41 44.02 -39.71
C SER A 5 -29.45 43.01 -39.21
N LYS A 6 -30.56 42.81 -39.94
CA LYS A 6 -31.65 41.93 -39.48
C LYS A 6 -31.35 40.43 -39.73
N THR A 7 -30.64 40.12 -40.80
CA THR A 7 -30.23 38.74 -41.14
C THR A 7 -29.07 38.25 -40.29
N ARG A 8 -28.19 39.15 -39.84
CA ARG A 8 -27.05 38.80 -38.97
C ARG A 8 -27.52 38.43 -37.55
N ASN A 9 -28.51 39.13 -37.02
CA ASN A 9 -29.06 38.86 -35.68
C ASN A 9 -29.98 37.62 -35.61
N MET A 10 -30.57 37.17 -36.73
CA MET A 10 -31.31 35.89 -36.74
C MET A 10 -30.36 34.68 -36.77
N ILE A 11 -29.21 34.80 -37.42
CA ILE A 11 -28.21 33.71 -37.47
C ILE A 11 -27.44 33.63 -36.14
N GLU A 12 -27.19 34.76 -35.48
CA GLU A 12 -26.51 34.79 -34.18
C GLU A 12 -27.39 34.29 -33.01
N GLY A 13 -28.73 34.38 -33.15
CA GLY A 13 -29.68 33.77 -32.21
C GLY A 13 -29.76 32.24 -32.34
N PHE A 14 -29.55 31.67 -33.53
CA PHE A 14 -29.57 30.22 -33.75
C PHE A 14 -28.29 29.50 -33.32
N VAL A 15 -27.19 30.22 -33.09
CA VAL A 15 -25.91 29.66 -32.65
C VAL A 15 -25.73 29.76 -31.13
N LYS A 16 -26.62 30.50 -30.43
CA LYS A 16 -26.49 30.76 -28.99
C LYS A 16 -27.41 29.92 -28.08
N ASP A 17 -28.37 29.20 -28.65
CA ASP A 17 -29.15 28.19 -27.94
C ASP A 17 -28.77 26.81 -28.43
N GLY A 18 -28.49 25.89 -27.51
CA GLY A 18 -28.00 24.53 -27.74
C GLY A 18 -28.98 23.59 -28.45
N SER A 19 -29.38 23.93 -29.69
CA SER A 19 -30.40 23.23 -30.46
C SER A 19 -29.86 22.22 -31.48
N PHE A 20 -28.54 22.00 -31.54
CA PHE A 20 -27.93 20.94 -32.37
C PHE A 20 -27.32 19.78 -31.57
N LYS A 21 -27.37 19.82 -30.22
CA LYS A 21 -26.96 18.69 -29.38
C LYS A 21 -27.87 17.46 -29.53
N TRP A 22 -29.15 17.64 -29.89
CA TRP A 22 -30.08 16.52 -30.07
C TRP A 22 -29.86 15.75 -31.38
N LEU A 23 -29.26 16.39 -32.40
CA LEU A 23 -28.98 15.79 -33.72
C LEU A 23 -27.63 15.06 -33.78
N LEU A 24 -26.74 15.31 -32.82
CA LEU A 24 -25.42 14.68 -32.69
C LEU A 24 -25.31 13.77 -31.46
N LYS A 25 -26.42 13.49 -30.77
CA LYS A 25 -26.44 12.51 -29.68
C LYS A 25 -26.26 11.13 -30.31
N ASN A 26 -25.01 10.66 -30.40
CA ASN A 26 -24.72 9.24 -30.57
C ASN A 26 -25.58 8.51 -29.53
N ARG A 27 -26.55 7.71 -29.97
CA ARG A 27 -27.35 6.89 -29.06
C ARG A 27 -26.37 6.00 -28.29
N SER A 28 -26.51 5.93 -26.97
CA SER A 28 -25.64 5.10 -26.17
C SER A 28 -25.76 3.64 -26.63
N PRO A 29 -24.66 2.86 -26.69
CA PRO A 29 -24.71 1.46 -27.13
C PRO A 29 -25.63 0.61 -26.23
N PHE A 30 -25.81 1.01 -24.97
CA PHE A 30 -26.79 0.43 -24.08
C PHE A 30 -28.24 0.67 -24.53
N HIS A 31 -28.56 1.83 -25.10
CA HIS A 31 -29.91 2.14 -25.54
C HIS A 31 -30.31 1.30 -26.77
N GLU A 32 -29.39 1.10 -27.71
CA GLU A 32 -29.65 0.28 -28.90
C GLU A 32 -29.81 -1.21 -28.55
N GLU A 33 -28.92 -1.77 -27.71
CA GLU A 33 -29.03 -3.16 -27.25
C GLU A 33 -30.25 -3.41 -26.35
N PHE A 34 -30.68 -2.40 -25.59
CA PHE A 34 -31.90 -2.46 -24.79
C PHE A 34 -33.16 -2.54 -25.64
N GLU A 35 -33.26 -1.69 -26.67
CA GLU A 35 -34.39 -1.72 -27.61
C GLU A 35 -34.39 -3.05 -28.39
N GLU A 36 -33.23 -3.55 -28.84
CA GLU A 36 -33.14 -4.91 -29.42
C GLU A 36 -33.58 -6.01 -28.45
N MET A 37 -33.26 -5.88 -27.15
CA MET A 37 -33.66 -6.86 -26.14
C MET A 37 -35.17 -6.87 -25.93
N LYS A 38 -35.80 -5.69 -25.86
CA LYS A 38 -37.25 -5.55 -25.74
C LYS A 38 -38.01 -6.03 -26.97
N LEU A 39 -37.46 -5.80 -28.16
CA LEU A 39 -38.08 -6.15 -29.44
C LEU A 39 -37.89 -7.62 -29.83
N SER A 40 -37.06 -8.37 -29.09
CA SER A 40 -36.81 -9.79 -29.34
C SER A 40 -38.02 -10.65 -28.93
N PRO A 41 -38.47 -11.64 -29.73
CA PRO A 41 -39.61 -12.52 -29.41
C PRO A 41 -39.39 -13.44 -28.20
N SER A 42 -38.18 -13.43 -27.61
CA SER A 42 -37.79 -14.12 -26.38
C SER A 42 -37.51 -13.16 -25.20
N ALA A 43 -37.96 -11.89 -25.29
CA ALA A 43 -37.71 -10.85 -24.30
C ALA A 43 -38.04 -11.27 -22.85
N ASP A 44 -39.20 -11.90 -22.61
CA ASP A 44 -39.62 -12.35 -21.28
C ASP A 44 -38.72 -13.46 -20.68
N ARG A 45 -38.02 -14.25 -21.51
CA ARG A 45 -37.06 -15.28 -21.03
C ARG A 45 -35.66 -14.73 -20.79
N ASN A 46 -35.36 -13.57 -21.37
CA ASN A 46 -34.03 -12.96 -21.33
C ASN A 46 -33.93 -11.79 -20.34
N TRP A 47 -35.06 -11.40 -19.73
CA TRP A 47 -35.15 -10.29 -18.80
C TRP A 47 -35.37 -10.78 -17.37
N ILE A 48 -34.52 -10.36 -16.45
CA ILE A 48 -34.61 -10.68 -15.02
C ILE A 48 -35.10 -9.43 -14.30
N HIS A 49 -36.25 -9.54 -13.64
CA HIS A 49 -36.97 -8.41 -13.06
C HIS A 49 -36.27 -7.80 -11.84
N GLU A 50 -35.42 -8.57 -11.16
CA GLU A 50 -34.62 -8.11 -10.03
C GLU A 50 -33.46 -7.21 -10.46
N LEU A 51 -33.03 -7.31 -11.73
CA LEU A 51 -31.86 -6.59 -12.26
C LEU A 51 -32.22 -5.24 -12.89
N SER A 52 -31.31 -4.28 -12.79
CA SER A 52 -31.37 -3.02 -13.52
C SER A 52 -31.26 -3.26 -15.04
N PRO A 53 -31.68 -2.30 -15.90
CA PRO A 53 -31.54 -2.46 -17.34
C PRO A 53 -30.10 -2.67 -17.81
N VAL A 54 -29.15 -1.98 -17.17
CA VAL A 54 -27.72 -2.10 -17.46
C VAL A 54 -27.21 -3.47 -17.06
N ALA A 55 -27.61 -3.96 -15.88
CA ALA A 55 -27.25 -5.28 -15.40
C ALA A 55 -27.82 -6.40 -16.30
N ASN A 56 -29.07 -6.28 -16.76
CA ASN A 56 -29.66 -7.21 -17.73
C ASN A 56 -28.86 -7.27 -19.05
N ILE A 57 -28.43 -6.11 -19.57
CA ILE A 57 -27.59 -6.05 -20.78
C ILE A 57 -26.25 -6.75 -20.56
N VAL A 58 -25.58 -6.46 -19.44
CA VAL A 58 -24.30 -7.11 -19.09
C VAL A 58 -24.47 -8.61 -18.92
N VAL A 59 -25.48 -9.07 -18.17
CA VAL A 59 -25.78 -10.51 -18.00
C VAL A 59 -26.06 -11.18 -19.33
N ARG A 60 -26.80 -10.54 -20.25
CA ARG A 60 -27.02 -11.07 -21.61
C ARG A 60 -25.72 -11.19 -22.39
N ARG A 61 -24.80 -10.21 -22.29
CA ARG A 61 -23.47 -10.29 -22.91
C ARG A 61 -22.64 -11.42 -22.30
N CYS A 62 -22.67 -11.58 -20.98
CA CYS A 62 -22.02 -12.70 -20.27
C CYS A 62 -22.59 -14.05 -20.73
N SER A 63 -23.91 -14.18 -20.82
CA SER A 63 -24.62 -15.36 -21.32
C SER A 63 -24.20 -15.73 -22.76
N LYS A 64 -24.05 -14.74 -23.65
CA LYS A 64 -23.54 -14.96 -25.01
C LYS A 64 -22.09 -15.49 -25.02
N ILE A 65 -21.23 -14.97 -24.15
CA ILE A 65 -19.83 -15.43 -24.02
C ILE A 65 -19.76 -16.86 -23.47
N LEU A 66 -20.64 -17.19 -22.53
CA LEU A 66 -20.72 -18.52 -21.92
C LEU A 66 -21.45 -19.54 -22.78
N GLU A 67 -22.11 -19.11 -23.87
CA GLU A 67 -22.99 -19.94 -24.70
C GLU A 67 -24.12 -20.63 -23.91
N ILE A 68 -24.57 -20.01 -22.81
CA ILE A 68 -25.64 -20.51 -21.93
C ILE A 68 -26.77 -19.48 -21.89
N PRO A 69 -28.06 -19.87 -22.06
CA PRO A 69 -29.19 -18.96 -21.92
C PRO A 69 -29.24 -18.29 -20.53
N THR A 70 -29.69 -17.03 -20.46
CA THR A 70 -29.74 -16.25 -19.20
C THR A 70 -30.56 -16.93 -18.10
N GLY A 71 -31.69 -17.55 -18.42
CA GLY A 71 -32.50 -18.30 -17.45
C GLY A 71 -31.75 -19.49 -16.87
N GLN A 72 -31.01 -20.24 -17.70
CA GLN A 72 -30.19 -21.35 -17.23
C GLN A 72 -28.98 -20.87 -16.40
N LEU A 73 -28.42 -19.70 -16.74
CA LEU A 73 -27.36 -19.07 -15.93
C LEU A 73 -27.88 -18.70 -14.53
N GLN A 74 -29.12 -18.21 -14.43
CA GLN A 74 -29.80 -17.94 -13.16
C GLN A 74 -30.09 -19.22 -12.37
N GLU A 75 -30.55 -20.28 -13.03
CA GLU A 75 -30.75 -21.59 -12.41
C GLU A 75 -29.44 -22.16 -11.85
N ASN A 76 -28.33 -22.05 -12.60
CA ASN A 76 -27.01 -22.48 -12.15
C ASN A 76 -26.57 -21.70 -10.91
N PHE A 77 -26.75 -20.38 -10.88
CA PHE A 77 -26.47 -19.57 -9.68
C PHE A 77 -27.32 -20.02 -8.48
N ASN A 78 -28.62 -20.22 -8.68
CA ASN A 78 -29.53 -20.64 -7.62
C ASN A 78 -29.20 -22.06 -7.10
N GLY A 79 -28.62 -22.93 -7.94
CA GLY A 79 -28.19 -24.27 -7.57
C GLY A 79 -26.79 -24.33 -6.92
N GLU A 80 -25.85 -23.50 -7.37
CA GLU A 80 -24.45 -23.51 -6.92
C GLU A 80 -24.20 -22.59 -5.70
N ALA A 81 -24.95 -21.49 -5.56
CA ALA A 81 -24.69 -20.51 -4.50
C ALA A 81 -25.19 -21.00 -3.12
N PRO A 82 -24.45 -20.69 -2.04
CA PRO A 82 -24.95 -20.78 -0.66
C PRO A 82 -26.18 -19.89 -0.42
N ASP A 83 -27.06 -20.31 0.50
CA ASP A 83 -28.28 -19.56 0.81
C ASP A 83 -27.98 -18.17 1.41
N ALA A 84 -26.83 -17.99 2.07
CA ALA A 84 -26.38 -16.69 2.57
C ALA A 84 -26.18 -15.64 1.47
N ILE A 85 -25.87 -16.09 0.24
CA ILE A 85 -25.58 -15.24 -0.93
C ILE A 85 -26.85 -14.98 -1.75
N LYS A 86 -27.94 -15.73 -1.50
CA LYS A 86 -29.24 -15.58 -2.17
C LYS A 86 -30.19 -14.59 -1.48
N ASP A 87 -29.71 -13.84 -0.49
CA ASP A 87 -30.51 -12.84 0.21
C ASP A 87 -31.14 -11.83 -0.80
N PRO A 88 -32.47 -11.63 -0.81
CA PRO A 88 -33.14 -10.76 -1.77
C PRO A 88 -32.56 -9.35 -1.86
N SER A 89 -31.98 -8.83 -0.77
CA SER A 89 -31.38 -7.49 -0.73
C SER A 89 -30.05 -7.39 -1.50
N ARG A 90 -29.38 -8.52 -1.77
CA ARG A 90 -28.08 -8.60 -2.46
C ARG A 90 -28.10 -9.50 -3.69
N TYR A 91 -29.24 -10.15 -3.95
CA TYR A 91 -29.39 -11.16 -5.00
C TYR A 91 -28.92 -10.64 -6.36
N ALA A 92 -29.42 -9.48 -6.79
CA ALA A 92 -29.10 -8.90 -8.09
C ALA A 92 -27.59 -8.59 -8.23
N ARG A 93 -26.96 -8.04 -7.19
CA ARG A 93 -25.50 -7.83 -7.16
C ARG A 93 -24.72 -9.14 -7.22
N ASN A 94 -25.09 -10.13 -6.42
CA ASN A 94 -24.37 -11.41 -6.32
C ASN A 94 -24.54 -12.24 -7.61
N PHE A 95 -25.73 -12.23 -8.21
CA PHE A 95 -25.98 -12.89 -9.48
C PHE A 95 -25.23 -12.21 -10.64
N LEU A 96 -25.17 -10.88 -10.65
CA LEU A 96 -24.35 -10.13 -11.61
C LEU A 96 -22.88 -10.49 -11.45
N GLU A 97 -22.34 -10.50 -10.22
CA GLU A 97 -20.96 -10.91 -9.95
C GLU A 97 -20.66 -12.32 -10.47
N TYR A 98 -21.54 -13.29 -10.16
CA TYR A 98 -21.44 -14.66 -10.66
C TYR A 98 -21.33 -14.71 -12.19
N SER A 99 -22.22 -13.99 -12.87
CA SER A 99 -22.27 -13.92 -14.33
C SER A 99 -21.01 -13.27 -14.91
N CYS A 100 -20.56 -12.16 -14.33
CA CYS A 100 -19.35 -11.45 -14.74
C CYS A 100 -18.11 -12.31 -14.57
N PHE A 101 -17.93 -12.93 -13.41
CA PHE A 101 -16.75 -13.73 -13.10
C PHE A 101 -16.66 -14.99 -13.98
N ARG A 102 -17.78 -15.67 -14.24
CA ARG A 102 -17.80 -16.77 -15.21
C ARG A 102 -17.43 -16.30 -16.61
N ALA A 103 -18.04 -15.22 -17.10
CA ALA A 103 -17.75 -14.71 -18.45
C ALA A 103 -16.29 -14.25 -18.60
N LEU A 104 -15.74 -13.57 -17.59
CA LEU A 104 -14.33 -13.19 -17.57
C LEU A 104 -13.42 -14.42 -17.62
N SER A 105 -13.76 -15.50 -16.90
CA SER A 105 -12.97 -16.74 -16.89
C SER A 105 -12.82 -17.41 -18.25
N VAL A 106 -13.84 -17.32 -19.10
CA VAL A 106 -13.78 -17.81 -20.48
C VAL A 106 -13.09 -16.78 -21.37
N SER A 107 -13.42 -15.50 -21.23
CA SER A 107 -12.88 -14.43 -22.08
C SER A 107 -11.35 -14.32 -21.98
N THR A 108 -10.79 -14.49 -20.78
CA THR A 108 -9.35 -14.37 -20.55
C THR A 108 -8.55 -15.56 -21.08
N GLN A 109 -9.20 -16.66 -21.48
CA GLN A 109 -8.54 -17.80 -22.12
C GLN A 109 -8.34 -17.59 -23.63
N MET A 110 -9.02 -16.61 -24.22
CA MET A 110 -8.88 -16.29 -25.64
C MET A 110 -7.56 -15.55 -25.89
N ASN A 111 -6.81 -15.98 -26.91
CA ASN A 111 -5.55 -15.34 -27.24
C ASN A 111 -5.76 -13.87 -27.66
N GLY A 112 -4.97 -12.96 -27.09
CA GLY A 112 -5.03 -11.54 -27.42
C GLY A 112 -6.25 -10.79 -26.90
N TYR A 113 -6.97 -11.32 -25.90
CA TYR A 113 -8.18 -10.69 -25.35
C TYR A 113 -7.99 -9.23 -24.87
N MET A 114 -6.77 -8.84 -24.49
CA MET A 114 -6.43 -7.46 -24.10
C MET A 114 -6.44 -6.46 -25.26
N GLU A 115 -6.22 -6.93 -26.49
CA GLU A 115 -6.29 -6.12 -27.71
C GLU A 115 -7.74 -5.89 -28.15
N ASP A 116 -8.67 -6.74 -27.69
CA ASP A 116 -10.09 -6.66 -28.04
C ASP A 116 -10.78 -5.50 -27.31
N LYS A 117 -11.14 -4.47 -28.08
CA LYS A 117 -11.93 -3.33 -27.58
C LYS A 117 -13.26 -3.76 -26.96
N LYS A 118 -13.88 -4.85 -27.43
CA LYS A 118 -15.13 -5.36 -26.85
C LYS A 118 -14.90 -5.90 -25.45
N PHE A 119 -13.81 -6.62 -25.22
CA PHE A 119 -13.42 -7.08 -23.88
C PHE A 119 -13.17 -5.90 -22.93
N ARG A 120 -12.42 -4.89 -23.37
CA ARG A 120 -12.13 -3.69 -22.56
C ARG A 120 -13.40 -2.94 -22.19
N ARG A 121 -14.32 -2.78 -23.15
CA ARG A 121 -15.62 -2.14 -22.93
C ARG A 121 -16.52 -2.97 -22.03
N LEU A 122 -16.60 -4.28 -22.27
CA LEU A 122 -17.38 -5.20 -21.44
C LEU A 122 -16.94 -5.14 -19.98
N THR A 123 -15.63 -5.17 -19.71
CA THR A 123 -15.10 -5.13 -18.34
C THR A 123 -15.48 -3.83 -17.63
N PHE A 124 -15.47 -2.69 -18.34
CA PHE A 124 -15.95 -1.41 -17.82
C PHE A 124 -17.46 -1.39 -17.58
N ASP A 125 -18.24 -1.92 -18.53
CA ASP A 125 -19.70 -2.00 -18.42
C ASP A 125 -20.12 -2.93 -17.27
N MET A 126 -19.37 -4.01 -16.99
CA MET A 126 -19.54 -4.86 -15.81
C MET A 126 -19.37 -4.08 -14.50
N MET A 127 -18.38 -3.18 -14.43
CA MET A 127 -18.20 -2.30 -13.26
C MET A 127 -19.36 -1.30 -13.11
N LEU A 128 -19.81 -0.70 -14.20
CA LEU A 128 -20.97 0.20 -14.19
C LEU A 128 -22.24 -0.50 -13.71
N ALA A 129 -22.51 -1.71 -14.24
CA ALA A 129 -23.66 -2.51 -13.83
C ALA A 129 -23.58 -2.91 -12.34
N TRP A 130 -22.37 -3.10 -11.81
CA TRP A 130 -22.17 -3.49 -10.41
C TRP A 130 -22.49 -2.36 -9.42
N GLU A 131 -22.29 -1.09 -9.78
CA GLU A 131 -22.66 0.05 -8.93
C GLU A 131 -24.17 0.13 -8.71
N LEU A 132 -24.95 -0.15 -9.76
CA LEU A 132 -26.42 -0.06 -9.76
C LEU A 132 -27.04 -1.36 -10.31
N PRO A 133 -26.95 -2.47 -9.56
CA PRO A 133 -27.34 -3.78 -10.06
C PRO A 133 -28.85 -4.03 -9.97
N ASP A 134 -29.54 -3.40 -9.02
CA ASP A 134 -30.94 -3.71 -8.68
C ASP A 134 -31.94 -2.91 -9.54
N ALA A 135 -33.10 -3.49 -9.85
CA ALA A 135 -34.17 -2.81 -10.58
C ALA A 135 -34.73 -1.56 -9.86
N ALA A 136 -34.54 -1.46 -8.54
CA ALA A 136 -34.91 -0.29 -7.74
C ALA A 136 -33.96 0.91 -7.91
N SER A 137 -32.80 0.72 -8.53
CA SER A 137 -31.89 1.81 -8.88
C SER A 137 -32.51 2.71 -9.96
N HIS A 138 -32.37 4.03 -9.83
CA HIS A 138 -33.07 4.98 -10.71
C HIS A 138 -32.77 4.73 -12.20
N PRO A 139 -33.78 4.80 -13.09
CA PRO A 139 -33.67 4.46 -14.50
C PRO A 139 -33.10 5.64 -15.32
N SER A 140 -31.94 6.20 -14.95
CA SER A 140 -31.28 7.15 -15.84
C SER A 140 -30.58 6.38 -16.97
N MET A 141 -31.33 6.10 -18.03
CA MET A 141 -30.85 5.50 -19.28
C MET A 141 -29.93 6.42 -20.10
N ASP A 142 -29.69 7.65 -19.64
CA ASP A 142 -28.63 8.54 -20.12
C ASP A 142 -27.30 8.19 -19.45
N ILE A 143 -26.86 6.94 -19.67
CA ILE A 143 -25.45 6.57 -19.49
C ILE A 143 -24.74 7.13 -20.73
N ASP A 144 -24.38 8.41 -20.61
CA ASP A 144 -23.59 9.13 -21.60
C ASP A 144 -22.17 8.53 -21.67
N GLU A 145 -21.36 8.96 -22.64
CA GLU A 145 -19.92 8.64 -22.66
C GLU A 145 -19.20 9.07 -21.37
N ASP A 146 -19.83 9.94 -20.56
CA ASP A 146 -19.38 10.44 -19.26
C ASP A 146 -19.72 9.52 -18.06
N ALA A 147 -20.29 8.33 -18.29
CA ALA A 147 -20.54 7.38 -17.23
C ALA A 147 -19.23 6.97 -16.53
N SER A 148 -19.27 7.00 -15.19
CA SER A 148 -18.07 6.84 -14.37
C SER A 148 -18.25 5.78 -13.29
N VAL A 149 -17.16 5.10 -12.98
CA VAL A 149 -17.11 3.97 -12.04
C VAL A 149 -16.46 4.43 -10.75
N GLY A 150 -17.03 4.06 -9.61
CA GLY A 150 -16.48 4.29 -8.28
C GLY A 150 -15.52 3.17 -7.84
N ILE A 151 -14.85 3.43 -6.72
CA ILE A 151 -13.78 2.56 -6.19
C ILE A 151 -14.28 1.16 -5.85
N GLU A 152 -15.49 1.03 -5.30
CA GLU A 152 -16.03 -0.27 -4.87
C GLU A 152 -16.19 -1.22 -6.05
N ALA A 153 -16.83 -0.77 -7.14
CA ALA A 153 -17.02 -1.57 -8.35
C ALA A 153 -15.68 -1.95 -9.00
N PHE A 154 -14.74 -1.02 -9.09
CA PHE A 154 -13.41 -1.30 -9.62
C PHE A 154 -12.67 -2.33 -8.76
N SER A 155 -12.66 -2.13 -7.44
CA SER A 155 -11.98 -3.02 -6.48
C SER A 155 -12.56 -4.43 -6.47
N ARG A 156 -13.79 -4.60 -6.95
CA ARG A 156 -14.49 -5.87 -6.98
C ARG A 156 -14.34 -6.63 -8.31
N ILE A 157 -14.53 -5.95 -9.43
CA ILE A 157 -14.52 -6.59 -10.76
C ILE A 157 -13.10 -6.69 -11.33
N ALA A 158 -12.27 -5.65 -11.19
CA ALA A 158 -10.95 -5.63 -11.83
C ALA A 158 -9.99 -6.73 -11.34
N PRO A 159 -9.95 -7.09 -10.02
CA PRO A 159 -9.09 -8.17 -9.54
C PRO A 159 -9.50 -9.58 -10.00
N ALA A 160 -10.68 -9.76 -10.61
CA ALA A 160 -11.04 -11.02 -11.26
C ALA A 160 -10.15 -11.34 -12.46
N VAL A 161 -9.46 -10.33 -13.00
CA VAL A 161 -8.42 -10.48 -14.03
C VAL A 161 -7.07 -10.01 -13.43
N PRO A 162 -6.28 -10.91 -12.80
CA PRO A 162 -5.07 -10.58 -12.05
C PRO A 162 -4.02 -9.70 -12.74
N ILE A 163 -3.98 -9.68 -14.07
CA ILE A 163 -3.10 -8.79 -14.83
C ILE A 163 -3.61 -7.33 -14.85
N ILE A 164 -4.93 -7.11 -14.77
CA ILE A 164 -5.55 -5.76 -14.69
C ILE A 164 -5.35 -5.18 -13.30
N ALA A 165 -5.69 -5.93 -12.25
CA ALA A 165 -5.55 -5.52 -10.87
C ALA A 165 -5.41 -6.75 -9.95
N ASN A 166 -5.01 -6.54 -8.70
CA ASN A 166 -5.15 -7.53 -7.64
C ASN A 166 -5.81 -6.87 -6.42
N VAL A 167 -6.26 -7.67 -5.46
CA VAL A 167 -6.96 -7.21 -4.25
C VAL A 167 -6.11 -6.21 -3.43
N ILE A 168 -4.79 -6.39 -3.43
CA ILE A 168 -3.85 -5.62 -2.58
C ILE A 168 -3.56 -4.23 -3.13
N ILE A 169 -3.52 -4.06 -4.47
CA ILE A 169 -3.17 -2.78 -5.12
C ILE A 169 -4.35 -2.13 -5.86
N SER A 170 -5.55 -2.72 -5.80
CA SER A 170 -6.75 -2.22 -6.48
C SER A 170 -7.04 -0.75 -6.20
N ASP A 171 -7.09 -0.34 -4.93
CA ASP A 171 -7.34 1.05 -4.54
C ASP A 171 -6.25 1.98 -5.07
N TYR A 172 -4.98 1.55 -5.02
CA TYR A 172 -3.87 2.35 -5.54
C TYR A 172 -4.00 2.60 -7.05
N ILE A 173 -4.31 1.56 -7.83
CA ILE A 173 -4.55 1.72 -9.27
C ILE A 173 -5.74 2.67 -9.50
N PHE A 174 -6.84 2.50 -8.75
CA PHE A 174 -8.02 3.34 -8.88
C PHE A 174 -7.72 4.80 -8.56
N GLU A 175 -7.07 5.09 -7.43
CA GLU A 175 -6.68 6.43 -7.02
C GLU A 175 -5.78 7.09 -8.07
N PHE A 176 -4.83 6.34 -8.64
CA PHE A 176 -3.99 6.85 -9.72
C PHE A 176 -4.81 7.17 -10.98
N LEU A 177 -5.67 6.25 -11.43
CA LEU A 177 -6.50 6.44 -12.62
C LEU A 177 -7.54 7.56 -12.46
N THR A 178 -7.90 7.91 -11.23
CA THR A 178 -8.93 8.91 -10.92
C THR A 178 -8.41 10.20 -10.31
N ALA A 179 -7.10 10.37 -10.23
CA ALA A 179 -6.45 11.55 -9.65
C ALA A 179 -6.90 12.87 -10.30
N SER A 180 -7.21 12.86 -11.60
CA SER A 180 -7.68 14.03 -12.36
C SER A 180 -9.21 14.16 -12.42
N THR A 181 -9.96 13.13 -12.03
CA THR A 181 -11.42 13.02 -12.24
C THR A 181 -12.20 13.00 -10.92
N GLY A 182 -11.60 13.40 -9.81
CA GLY A 182 -12.28 13.56 -8.53
C GLY A 182 -12.77 12.23 -7.92
N GLY A 183 -12.04 11.14 -8.14
CA GLY A 183 -12.37 9.82 -7.55
C GLY A 183 -13.40 9.01 -8.33
N ARG A 184 -13.64 9.34 -9.61
CA ARG A 184 -14.55 8.63 -10.51
C ARG A 184 -13.81 8.20 -11.79
N LEU A 185 -13.86 6.92 -12.13
CA LEU A 185 -13.12 6.33 -13.25
C LEU A 185 -13.93 6.42 -14.55
N LEU A 186 -13.38 7.12 -15.54
CA LEU A 186 -13.95 7.21 -16.88
C LEU A 186 -13.47 6.08 -17.79
N PHE A 187 -14.30 5.67 -18.75
CA PHE A 187 -13.93 4.62 -19.71
C PHE A 187 -12.68 4.97 -20.51
N SER A 188 -12.54 6.22 -20.94
CA SER A 188 -11.38 6.66 -21.72
C SER A 188 -10.06 6.51 -20.96
N THR A 189 -10.06 6.74 -19.65
CA THR A 189 -8.88 6.51 -18.80
C THR A 189 -8.61 5.01 -18.62
N PHE A 190 -9.67 4.23 -18.38
CA PHE A 190 -9.55 2.77 -18.25
C PHE A 190 -9.06 2.09 -19.55
N ASP A 191 -9.58 2.50 -20.71
CA ASP A 191 -9.18 2.00 -22.02
C ASP A 191 -7.72 2.34 -22.34
N LYS A 192 -7.27 3.56 -21.99
CA LYS A 192 -5.85 3.94 -22.10
C LYS A 192 -4.97 3.08 -21.19
N TYR A 193 -5.43 2.74 -19.98
CA TYR A 193 -4.68 1.91 -19.04
C TYR A 193 -4.49 0.50 -19.58
N LEU A 194 -5.58 -0.14 -20.02
CA LEU A 194 -5.52 -1.47 -20.62
C LEU A 194 -4.70 -1.49 -21.92
N SER A 195 -4.78 -0.43 -22.74
CA SER A 195 -3.93 -0.29 -23.93
C SER A 195 -2.44 -0.15 -23.57
N GLY A 196 -2.12 0.53 -22.47
CA GLY A 196 -0.76 0.62 -21.93
C GLY A 196 -0.25 -0.74 -21.43
N LEU A 197 -1.10 -1.48 -20.73
CA LEU A 197 -0.81 -2.83 -20.23
C LEU A 197 -0.54 -3.81 -21.38
N GLU A 198 -1.35 -3.76 -22.43
CA GLU A 198 -1.16 -4.53 -23.66
C GLU A 198 0.20 -4.22 -24.32
N ARG A 199 0.60 -2.95 -24.37
CA ARG A 199 1.92 -2.55 -24.88
C ARG A 199 3.06 -3.10 -24.01
N ALA A 200 2.90 -3.05 -22.68
CA ALA A 200 3.87 -3.58 -21.74
C ALA A 200 4.03 -5.11 -21.90
N VAL A 201 2.92 -5.85 -22.06
CA VAL A 201 2.93 -7.30 -22.35
C VAL A 201 3.68 -7.60 -23.65
N ARG A 202 3.41 -6.85 -24.73
CA ARG A 202 4.11 -7.02 -26.02
C ARG A 202 5.60 -6.71 -25.90
N LYS A 203 5.97 -5.67 -25.16
CA LYS A 203 7.38 -5.33 -24.85
C LYS A 203 8.05 -6.50 -24.10
N LEU A 204 7.45 -6.99 -23.02
CA LEU A 204 7.96 -8.12 -22.24
C LEU A 204 8.19 -9.37 -23.10
N LYS A 205 7.22 -9.72 -23.95
CA LYS A 205 7.32 -10.87 -24.86
C LYS A 205 8.48 -10.73 -25.83
N SER A 206 8.55 -9.59 -26.53
CA SER A 206 9.63 -9.31 -27.50
C SER A 206 11.03 -9.33 -26.86
N GLN A 207 11.16 -8.83 -25.63
CA GLN A 207 12.42 -8.85 -24.89
C GLN A 207 12.78 -10.25 -24.40
N SER A 208 11.79 -11.02 -23.94
CA SER A 208 12.00 -12.37 -23.45
C SER A 208 12.38 -13.35 -24.56
N GLU A 209 11.83 -13.19 -25.77
CA GLU A 209 12.15 -13.96 -26.99
C GLU A 209 13.49 -13.57 -27.63
N SER A 210 14.07 -12.43 -27.24
CA SER A 210 15.36 -11.98 -27.78
C SER A 210 16.51 -12.90 -27.37
N SER A 211 17.54 -13.00 -28.22
CA SER A 211 18.76 -13.78 -27.94
C SER A 211 19.63 -13.19 -26.83
N LEU A 212 19.25 -12.03 -26.27
CA LEU A 212 19.97 -11.34 -25.20
C LEU A 212 20.07 -12.23 -23.96
N LEU A 213 21.32 -12.47 -23.53
CA LEU A 213 21.64 -13.29 -22.36
C LEU A 213 21.07 -14.73 -22.45
N SER A 214 20.78 -15.21 -23.66
CA SER A 214 20.11 -16.49 -23.88
C SER A 214 20.86 -17.67 -23.26
N SER A 215 22.20 -17.67 -23.26
CA SER A 215 22.99 -18.76 -22.65
C SER A 215 22.87 -18.80 -21.13
N GLN A 216 22.80 -17.65 -20.46
CA GLN A 216 22.64 -17.57 -19.01
C GLN A 216 21.18 -17.79 -18.58
N ARG A 217 20.22 -17.27 -19.36
CA ARG A 217 18.79 -17.32 -19.04
C ARG A 217 18.15 -18.68 -19.33
N SER A 218 18.58 -19.37 -20.40
CA SER A 218 17.97 -20.64 -20.82
C SER A 218 17.98 -21.73 -19.75
N GLY A 219 19.00 -21.73 -18.87
CA GLY A 219 19.10 -22.72 -17.79
C GLY A 219 18.05 -22.56 -16.69
N ARG A 220 17.58 -21.32 -16.44
CA ARG A 220 16.59 -20.98 -15.40
C ARG A 220 15.23 -20.55 -15.97
N GLY A 221 15.10 -20.44 -17.29
CA GLY A 221 13.86 -19.98 -17.95
C GLY A 221 13.54 -18.51 -17.69
N GLU A 222 14.56 -17.67 -17.45
CA GLU A 222 14.34 -16.31 -16.96
C GLU A 222 13.73 -15.36 -18.01
N ARG A 223 12.81 -14.50 -17.57
CA ARG A 223 12.13 -13.50 -18.41
C ARG A 223 12.75 -12.14 -18.21
N VAL A 224 12.98 -11.41 -19.30
CA VAL A 224 13.51 -10.03 -19.24
C VAL A 224 12.36 -9.08 -19.01
N LEU A 225 12.32 -8.44 -17.84
CA LEU A 225 11.23 -7.57 -17.39
C LEU A 225 11.45 -6.11 -17.77
N GLU A 226 12.69 -5.64 -17.62
CA GLU A 226 13.08 -4.27 -17.94
C GLU A 226 14.53 -4.24 -18.40
N LEU A 227 14.83 -3.29 -19.29
CA LEU A 227 16.15 -3.16 -19.89
C LEU A 227 16.44 -1.69 -20.15
N ASP A 228 17.60 -1.23 -19.68
CA ASP A 228 18.01 0.18 -19.74
C ASP A 228 19.52 0.32 -19.97
N GLY A 229 19.97 1.46 -20.48
CA GLY A 229 21.32 1.65 -21.05
C GLY A 229 21.50 1.07 -22.45
N THR A 230 20.47 1.16 -23.31
CA THR A 230 20.57 0.79 -24.73
C THR A 230 20.93 1.98 -25.61
N VAL A 231 21.01 1.78 -26.93
CA VAL A 231 21.18 2.88 -27.90
C VAL A 231 20.09 3.96 -27.76
N THR A 232 18.89 3.60 -27.30
CA THR A 232 17.75 4.52 -27.19
C THR A 232 17.57 5.11 -25.78
N THR A 233 18.32 4.66 -24.78
CA THR A 233 18.23 5.18 -23.40
C THR A 233 19.59 5.56 -22.84
N GLN A 234 19.63 6.39 -21.80
CA GLN A 234 20.91 6.81 -21.22
C GLN A 234 21.62 5.62 -20.56
N PRO A 235 22.96 5.51 -20.63
CA PRO A 235 23.69 4.42 -20.00
C PRO A 235 23.50 4.40 -18.48
N VAL A 236 23.54 3.20 -17.90
CA VAL A 236 23.61 3.02 -16.44
C VAL A 236 25.07 3.01 -16.04
N LEU A 237 25.43 3.73 -14.98
CA LEU A 237 26.80 3.82 -14.50
C LEU A 237 26.97 2.91 -13.28
N GLN A 238 27.84 1.92 -13.38
CA GLN A 238 28.20 1.05 -12.27
C GLN A 238 29.47 1.58 -11.59
N HIS A 239 29.40 1.82 -10.29
CA HIS A 239 30.54 2.20 -9.47
C HIS A 239 31.01 1.00 -8.64
N VAL A 240 32.29 0.65 -8.81
CA VAL A 240 32.99 -0.38 -8.03
C VAL A 240 34.27 0.25 -7.48
N GLY A 241 34.34 0.42 -6.16
CA GLY A 241 35.40 1.21 -5.52
C GLY A 241 35.44 2.64 -6.06
N ILE A 242 36.54 3.00 -6.73
CA ILE A 242 36.77 4.34 -7.30
C ILE A 242 36.47 4.36 -8.82
N SER A 243 36.17 3.21 -9.42
CA SER A 243 35.99 3.08 -10.86
C SER A 243 34.51 3.13 -11.26
N THR A 244 34.21 3.84 -12.36
CA THR A 244 32.87 3.95 -12.93
C THR A 244 32.82 3.35 -14.34
N TRP A 245 31.88 2.46 -14.57
CA TRP A 245 31.69 1.74 -15.83
C TRP A 245 30.31 2.05 -16.43
N PRO A 246 30.21 2.68 -17.60
CA PRO A 246 28.93 2.81 -18.29
C PRO A 246 28.52 1.47 -18.90
N GLY A 247 27.23 1.16 -18.88
CA GLY A 247 26.75 -0.11 -19.41
C GLY A 247 25.24 -0.21 -19.51
N ARG A 248 24.81 -1.43 -19.84
CA ARG A 248 23.41 -1.84 -19.94
C ARG A 248 23.03 -2.65 -18.72
N LEU A 249 21.89 -2.31 -18.12
CA LEU A 249 21.28 -3.03 -17.01
C LEU A 249 20.04 -3.77 -17.50
N THR A 250 19.99 -5.07 -17.25
CA THR A 250 18.85 -5.94 -17.58
C THR A 250 18.32 -6.57 -16.30
N LEU A 251 17.03 -6.42 -16.05
CA LEU A 251 16.34 -7.07 -14.94
C LEU A 251 15.58 -8.29 -15.44
N THR A 252 15.79 -9.43 -14.81
CA THR A 252 14.96 -10.62 -15.00
C THR A 252 14.13 -10.91 -13.76
N ASP A 253 13.21 -11.87 -13.86
CA ASP A 253 12.44 -12.39 -12.74
C ASP A 253 13.29 -13.15 -11.69
N HIS A 254 14.60 -13.30 -11.90
CA HIS A 254 15.52 -14.02 -10.99
C HIS A 254 16.79 -13.25 -10.63
N ALA A 255 17.30 -12.39 -11.51
CA ALA A 255 18.59 -11.72 -11.32
C ALA A 255 18.67 -10.36 -12.03
N MET A 256 19.66 -9.56 -11.65
CA MET A 256 20.09 -8.40 -12.44
C MET A 256 21.36 -8.74 -13.20
N TYR A 257 21.42 -8.36 -14.47
CA TYR A 257 22.58 -8.49 -15.32
C TYR A 257 23.10 -7.12 -15.71
N PHE A 258 24.39 -6.87 -15.47
CA PHE A 258 25.05 -5.66 -15.94
C PHE A 258 26.14 -5.99 -16.96
N GLU A 259 26.03 -5.37 -18.12
CA GLU A 259 26.95 -5.50 -19.25
C GLU A 259 27.66 -4.17 -19.48
N ALA A 260 28.95 -4.08 -19.13
CA ALA A 260 29.72 -2.86 -19.36
C ALA A 260 29.88 -2.59 -20.87
N LEU A 261 29.73 -1.33 -21.25
CA LEU A 261 29.86 -0.86 -22.63
C LEU A 261 31.34 -0.69 -22.97
N ARG A 262 31.83 -1.41 -23.99
CA ARG A 262 33.12 -1.14 -24.65
C ARG A 262 32.90 -0.38 -25.95
N VAL A 263 34.00 0.00 -26.60
CA VAL A 263 34.03 0.83 -27.82
C VAL A 263 33.07 0.34 -28.92
N VAL A 264 32.83 -0.98 -29.05
CA VAL A 264 31.94 -1.55 -30.09
C VAL A 264 31.11 -2.76 -29.60
N SER A 265 31.32 -3.27 -28.39
CA SER A 265 30.63 -4.45 -27.87
C SER A 265 30.36 -4.37 -26.37
N TYR A 266 29.48 -5.24 -25.88
CA TYR A 266 29.26 -5.41 -24.45
C TYR A 266 30.20 -6.46 -23.87
N ASP A 267 30.62 -6.24 -22.63
CA ASP A 267 31.40 -7.21 -21.86
C ASP A 267 30.57 -8.41 -21.41
N LYS A 268 31.25 -9.45 -20.90
CA LYS A 268 30.57 -10.58 -20.27
C LYS A 268 29.68 -10.06 -19.13
N PRO A 269 28.40 -10.45 -19.07
CA PRO A 269 27.47 -9.94 -18.06
C PRO A 269 27.93 -10.32 -16.64
N THR A 270 27.93 -9.33 -15.76
CA THR A 270 28.02 -9.53 -14.31
C THR A 270 26.62 -9.85 -13.78
N VAL A 271 26.51 -10.89 -12.95
CA VAL A 271 25.21 -11.43 -12.48
C VAL A 271 25.04 -11.11 -11.00
N TYR A 272 23.92 -10.49 -10.66
CA TYR A 272 23.49 -10.23 -9.28
C TYR A 272 22.22 -11.02 -9.00
N ASP A 273 22.37 -12.14 -8.28
CA ASP A 273 21.27 -13.06 -7.99
C ASP A 273 20.29 -12.48 -6.95
N LEU A 274 19.00 -12.41 -7.30
CA LEU A 274 17.91 -11.99 -6.41
C LEU A 274 17.11 -13.19 -5.86
N ALA A 275 17.24 -14.37 -6.48
CA ALA A 275 16.48 -15.57 -6.18
C ALA A 275 17.07 -16.40 -5.03
N ASP A 276 18.39 -16.36 -4.86
CA ASP A 276 19.08 -17.08 -3.78
C ASP A 276 19.04 -16.32 -2.44
N ASP A 277 19.30 -17.00 -1.31
CA ASP A 277 19.35 -16.34 0.00
C ASP A 277 20.74 -15.80 0.34
N LEU A 278 21.11 -14.70 -0.31
CA LEU A 278 22.43 -14.09 -0.16
C LEU A 278 22.43 -12.89 0.80
N LYS A 279 21.38 -12.77 1.64
CA LYS A 279 21.10 -11.61 2.51
C LYS A 279 21.23 -10.29 1.74
N GLN A 280 20.66 -10.26 0.53
CA GLN A 280 20.75 -9.12 -0.36
C GLN A 280 20.11 -7.90 0.28
N PHE A 281 20.70 -6.73 0.07
CA PHE A 281 20.21 -5.47 0.59
C PHE A 281 20.27 -4.41 -0.50
N VAL A 282 19.12 -3.78 -0.76
CA VAL A 282 18.95 -2.77 -1.82
C VAL A 282 18.35 -1.50 -1.24
N LYS A 283 19.08 -0.38 -1.30
CA LYS A 283 18.65 0.92 -0.77
C LYS A 283 19.00 2.07 -1.74
N PRO A 284 18.28 3.20 -1.68
CA PRO A 284 18.72 4.40 -2.37
C PRO A 284 20.08 4.86 -1.81
N GLU A 285 20.92 5.41 -2.68
CA GLU A 285 22.25 5.90 -2.32
C GLU A 285 22.50 7.26 -2.98
N LEU A 286 23.24 8.13 -2.29
CA LEU A 286 23.51 9.50 -2.70
C LEU A 286 24.87 9.52 -3.41
N THR A 287 24.91 9.81 -4.71
CA THR A 287 26.17 9.88 -5.48
C THR A 287 26.76 11.28 -5.57
N GLY A 288 26.10 12.27 -4.97
CA GLY A 288 26.56 13.66 -4.99
C GLY A 288 27.75 13.90 -4.06
N PRO A 289 28.63 14.87 -4.39
CA PRO A 289 29.61 15.35 -3.43
C PRO A 289 28.87 15.81 -2.16
N TRP A 290 29.39 15.39 -1.00
CA TRP A 290 28.85 15.68 0.34
C TRP A 290 27.47 15.05 0.67
N GLY A 291 27.02 14.04 -0.07
CA GLY A 291 25.72 13.40 0.21
C GLY A 291 24.54 14.35 0.02
N THR A 292 24.65 15.29 -0.91
CA THR A 292 23.60 16.27 -1.20
C THR A 292 22.43 15.62 -1.95
N ARG A 293 21.19 15.91 -1.51
CA ARG A 293 19.94 15.33 -2.06
C ARG A 293 19.65 15.63 -3.55
N LEU A 294 20.46 16.50 -4.16
CA LEU A 294 20.37 16.89 -5.57
C LEU A 294 20.86 15.79 -6.53
N PHE A 295 21.57 14.79 -6.00
CA PHE A 295 22.20 13.70 -6.75
C PHE A 295 21.70 12.32 -6.32
N ASP A 296 20.41 12.20 -5.98
CA ASP A 296 19.80 10.94 -5.52
C ASP A 296 19.46 10.04 -6.71
N LYS A 297 20.46 9.74 -7.53
CA LYS A 297 20.33 9.08 -8.83
C LYS A 297 20.78 7.63 -8.79
N ALA A 298 21.14 7.11 -7.62
CA ALA A 298 21.70 5.77 -7.51
C ALA A 298 21.00 4.90 -6.48
N PHE A 299 21.23 3.60 -6.61
CA PHE A 299 20.90 2.61 -5.60
C PHE A 299 22.12 1.75 -5.29
N LEU A 300 22.22 1.34 -4.03
CA LEU A 300 23.24 0.42 -3.54
C LEU A 300 22.70 -1.00 -3.58
N TYR A 301 23.48 -1.94 -4.10
CA TYR A 301 23.28 -3.37 -3.97
C TYR A 301 24.40 -3.98 -3.13
N LYS A 302 24.02 -4.72 -2.08
CA LYS A 302 24.95 -5.47 -1.23
C LYS A 302 24.46 -6.92 -1.09
N SER A 303 25.38 -7.86 -1.06
CA SER A 303 25.13 -9.30 -0.92
C SER A 303 26.30 -9.96 -0.20
N VAL A 304 26.10 -11.10 0.46
CA VAL A 304 27.18 -11.89 1.07
C VAL A 304 28.15 -12.45 0.01
N SER A 305 27.68 -12.62 -1.22
CA SER A 305 28.52 -13.05 -2.35
C SER A 305 29.49 -11.97 -2.85
N LEU A 306 29.33 -10.72 -2.41
CA LEU A 306 30.16 -9.59 -2.84
C LEU A 306 31.02 -9.10 -1.69
N SER A 307 32.32 -8.89 -1.95
CA SER A 307 33.26 -8.31 -0.97
C SER A 307 32.98 -6.82 -0.73
N GLU A 308 32.59 -6.10 -1.79
CA GLU A 308 32.26 -4.68 -1.75
C GLU A 308 30.82 -4.46 -2.24
N ALA A 309 30.16 -3.45 -1.68
CA ALA A 309 28.83 -3.06 -2.14
C ALA A 309 28.93 -2.26 -3.44
N ILE A 310 27.95 -2.43 -4.32
CA ILE A 310 27.96 -1.88 -5.67
C ILE A 310 26.95 -0.75 -5.74
N VAL A 311 27.35 0.38 -6.30
CA VAL A 311 26.46 1.52 -6.51
C VAL A 311 26.12 1.60 -8.00
N MET A 312 24.83 1.53 -8.32
CA MET A 312 24.31 1.68 -9.67
C MET A 312 23.66 3.04 -9.79
N GLU A 313 24.24 3.92 -10.60
CA GLU A 313 23.73 5.26 -10.88
C GLU A 313 22.96 5.25 -12.20
N LEU A 314 21.75 5.83 -12.16
CA LEU A 314 20.88 6.05 -13.31
C LEU A 314 20.79 7.56 -13.56
N PRO A 315 21.62 8.10 -14.47
CA PRO A 315 21.58 9.52 -14.78
C PRO A 315 20.18 9.97 -15.20
N GLU A 316 19.72 11.09 -14.65
CA GLU A 316 18.47 11.76 -15.00
C GLU A 316 18.71 13.27 -14.94
N LEU A 317 18.12 14.03 -15.88
CA LEU A 317 18.35 15.48 -15.96
C LEU A 317 17.73 16.23 -14.76
N LYS A 318 16.55 15.79 -14.30
CA LYS A 318 15.85 16.37 -13.15
C LYS A 318 15.03 15.28 -12.44
N GLY A 319 15.08 15.26 -11.12
CA GLY A 319 14.36 14.29 -10.30
C GLY A 319 15.12 12.99 -10.08
N HIS A 320 14.41 12.01 -9.53
CA HIS A 320 14.90 10.68 -9.17
C HIS A 320 13.92 9.58 -9.59
N THR A 321 13.04 9.87 -10.55
CA THR A 321 11.94 8.97 -10.93
C THR A 321 12.45 7.70 -11.60
N ARG A 322 13.53 7.81 -12.39
CA ARG A 322 14.17 6.66 -13.05
C ARG A 322 14.75 5.70 -12.02
N ARG A 323 15.42 6.25 -10.99
CA ARG A 323 16.00 5.47 -9.88
C ARG A 323 14.91 4.81 -9.03
N ASP A 324 13.86 5.55 -8.68
CA ASP A 324 12.76 5.00 -7.85
C ASP A 324 12.02 3.86 -8.54
N TYR A 325 11.77 4.02 -9.84
CA TYR A 325 11.17 2.97 -10.65
C TYR A 325 12.00 1.68 -10.61
N TRP A 326 13.30 1.79 -10.91
CA TRP A 326 14.23 0.65 -10.90
C TRP A 326 14.35 0.03 -9.51
N LEU A 327 14.48 0.85 -8.46
CA LEU A 327 14.55 0.39 -7.09
C LEU A 327 13.28 -0.39 -6.69
N ALA A 328 12.10 0.11 -7.05
CA ALA A 328 10.83 -0.52 -6.71
C ALA A 328 10.68 -1.90 -7.39
N ILE A 329 10.96 -2.02 -8.69
CA ILE A 329 10.85 -3.30 -9.41
C ILE A 329 11.90 -4.32 -8.95
N ILE A 330 13.11 -3.89 -8.59
CA ILE A 330 14.15 -4.78 -8.03
C ILE A 330 13.71 -5.32 -6.67
N ARG A 331 13.21 -4.45 -5.80
CA ARG A 331 12.71 -4.82 -4.47
C ARG A 331 11.52 -5.78 -4.55
N GLU A 332 10.62 -5.57 -5.49
CA GLU A 332 9.45 -6.45 -5.67
C GLU A 332 9.88 -7.89 -5.99
N ILE A 333 10.85 -8.07 -6.89
CA ILE A 333 11.38 -9.39 -7.26
C ILE A 333 12.11 -10.02 -6.08
N LEU A 334 12.94 -9.23 -5.39
CA LEU A 334 13.66 -9.69 -4.20
C LEU A 334 12.68 -10.15 -3.10
N TYR A 335 11.62 -9.39 -2.87
CA TYR A 335 10.62 -9.70 -1.85
C TYR A 335 9.73 -10.88 -2.25
N ALA A 336 9.41 -11.05 -3.53
CA ALA A 336 8.73 -12.24 -4.02
C ALA A 336 9.55 -13.51 -3.78
N HIS A 337 10.85 -13.51 -4.09
CA HIS A 337 11.72 -14.65 -3.82
C HIS A 337 11.92 -14.90 -2.32
N ARG A 338 12.04 -13.84 -1.50
CA ARG A 338 12.05 -13.99 -0.03
C ARG A 338 10.75 -14.61 0.49
N PHE A 339 9.60 -14.21 -0.04
CA PHE A 339 8.30 -14.77 0.30
C PHE A 339 8.25 -16.28 -0.05
N ILE A 340 8.62 -16.64 -1.28
CA ILE A 340 8.68 -18.04 -1.74
C ILE A 340 9.55 -18.89 -0.80
N ARG A 341 10.74 -18.40 -0.42
CA ARG A 341 11.64 -19.11 0.49
C ARG A 341 11.09 -19.19 1.92
N LYS A 342 10.51 -18.11 2.42
CA LYS A 342 9.96 -18.03 3.79
C LYS A 342 8.84 -19.04 4.00
N PHE A 343 7.98 -19.22 3.01
CA PHE A 343 6.84 -20.15 3.07
C PHE A 343 7.10 -21.49 2.39
N GLN A 344 8.33 -21.73 1.89
CA GLN A 344 8.73 -22.96 1.20
C GLN A 344 7.80 -23.34 0.04
N ILE A 345 7.37 -22.33 -0.73
CA ILE A 345 6.46 -22.51 -1.87
C ILE A 345 7.23 -23.17 -3.02
N THR A 346 6.71 -24.28 -3.54
CA THR A 346 7.37 -25.06 -4.61
C THR A 346 6.41 -25.37 -5.76
N GLY A 347 6.96 -25.83 -6.89
CA GLY A 347 6.16 -26.23 -8.04
C GLY A 347 5.39 -25.08 -8.70
N ILE A 348 4.12 -25.35 -9.03
CA ILE A 348 3.26 -24.45 -9.82
C ILE A 348 2.95 -23.15 -9.07
N GLU A 349 2.82 -23.22 -7.74
CA GLU A 349 2.53 -22.06 -6.91
C GLU A 349 3.68 -21.05 -6.90
N LYS A 350 4.91 -21.54 -7.01
CA LYS A 350 6.09 -20.69 -7.18
C LYS A 350 5.99 -19.91 -8.49
N ASP A 351 5.66 -20.60 -9.59
CA ASP A 351 5.50 -19.98 -10.90
C ASP A 351 4.32 -18.98 -10.92
N GLU A 352 3.21 -19.32 -10.25
CA GLU A 352 2.06 -18.43 -10.06
C GLU A 352 2.45 -17.16 -9.28
N THR A 353 3.22 -17.32 -8.21
CA THR A 353 3.72 -16.20 -7.39
C THR A 353 4.61 -15.28 -8.21
N LEU A 354 5.57 -15.84 -8.95
CA LEU A 354 6.45 -15.08 -9.85
C LEU A 354 5.66 -14.39 -10.97
N LEU A 355 4.60 -15.02 -11.48
CA LEU A 355 3.69 -14.41 -12.44
C LEU A 355 2.92 -13.23 -11.87
N LYS A 356 2.39 -13.34 -10.64
CA LYS A 356 1.73 -12.22 -9.95
C LYS A 356 2.69 -11.04 -9.77
N THR A 357 3.97 -11.30 -9.47
CA THR A 357 5.06 -10.30 -9.44
C THR A 357 5.25 -9.63 -10.79
N VAL A 358 5.39 -10.41 -11.87
CA VAL A 358 5.56 -9.89 -13.23
C VAL A 358 4.36 -9.05 -13.66
N PHE A 359 3.14 -9.50 -13.40
CA PHE A 359 1.93 -8.71 -13.64
C PHE A 359 1.92 -7.40 -12.85
N GLY A 360 2.45 -7.38 -11.61
CA GLY A 360 2.66 -6.15 -10.84
C GLY A 360 3.54 -5.15 -11.57
N ILE A 361 4.69 -5.60 -12.07
CA ILE A 361 5.64 -4.77 -12.82
C ILE A 361 5.03 -4.26 -14.12
N LEU A 362 4.30 -5.10 -14.87
CA LEU A 362 3.60 -4.69 -16.10
C LEU A 362 2.55 -3.60 -15.85
N ARG A 363 1.80 -3.70 -14.74
CA ARG A 363 0.83 -2.68 -14.33
C ARG A 363 1.53 -1.35 -14.05
N VAL A 364 2.62 -1.38 -13.29
CA VAL A 364 3.41 -0.18 -13.00
C VAL A 364 4.03 0.43 -14.26
N GLN A 365 4.51 -0.39 -15.20
CA GLN A 365 4.98 0.07 -16.52
C GLN A 365 3.85 0.81 -17.28
N ALA A 366 2.64 0.24 -17.31
CA ALA A 366 1.50 0.87 -17.94
C ALA A 366 1.14 2.21 -17.29
N LEU A 367 1.11 2.29 -15.95
CA LEU A 367 0.82 3.54 -15.23
C LEU A 367 1.91 4.59 -15.44
N LYS A 368 3.18 4.18 -15.49
CA LYS A 368 4.32 5.05 -15.79
C LYS A 368 4.20 5.68 -17.17
N ASP A 369 3.86 4.88 -18.19
CA ASP A 369 3.69 5.37 -19.56
C ASP A 369 2.50 6.35 -19.71
N MET A 370 1.49 6.24 -18.83
CA MET A 370 0.35 7.16 -18.78
C MET A 370 0.66 8.47 -18.03
N SER A 371 1.69 8.47 -17.19
CA SER A 371 2.02 9.58 -16.30
C SER A 371 2.63 10.75 -17.07
N SER A 372 1.80 11.60 -17.66
CA SER A 372 2.22 12.90 -18.20
C SER A 372 2.44 13.91 -17.05
N SER A 373 3.61 13.81 -16.39
CA SER A 373 4.26 14.82 -15.53
C SER A 373 3.51 15.36 -14.28
N SER A 374 2.22 15.14 -14.12
CA SER A 374 1.39 15.86 -13.12
C SER A 374 1.07 15.07 -11.86
N ILE A 375 1.19 13.73 -11.87
CA ILE A 375 0.87 12.87 -10.73
C ILE A 375 2.16 12.20 -10.23
N PRO A 376 2.59 12.46 -8.98
CA PRO A 376 3.71 11.74 -8.40
C PRO A 376 3.31 10.27 -8.17
N LEU A 377 3.86 9.36 -8.99
CA LEU A 377 3.61 7.93 -8.89
C LEU A 377 4.56 7.32 -7.84
N SER A 378 4.01 6.83 -6.73
CA SER A 378 4.78 6.01 -5.77
C SER A 378 4.89 4.59 -6.32
N PHE A 379 5.96 4.26 -7.03
CA PHE A 379 6.14 2.95 -7.67
C PHE A 379 6.06 1.79 -6.68
N GLU A 380 6.55 1.98 -5.45
CA GLU A 380 6.53 0.95 -4.40
C GLU A 380 5.10 0.61 -3.97
N ALA A 381 4.21 1.61 -3.92
CA ALA A 381 2.79 1.41 -3.56
C ALA A 381 1.97 0.69 -4.65
N GLY A 382 2.50 0.60 -5.88
CA GLY A 382 1.88 -0.14 -6.99
C GLY A 382 2.32 -1.60 -7.10
N LEU A 383 3.15 -2.09 -6.18
CA LEU A 383 3.78 -3.41 -6.23
C LEU A 383 3.41 -4.22 -4.98
N MET A 384 2.98 -5.46 -5.17
CA MET A 384 2.25 -6.24 -4.16
C MET A 384 3.14 -6.57 -2.95
N PHE A 385 4.35 -7.07 -3.19
CA PHE A 385 5.25 -7.49 -2.12
C PHE A 385 5.89 -6.28 -1.42
N ASN A 386 6.22 -5.23 -2.18
CA ASN A 386 6.65 -3.93 -1.62
C ASN A 386 5.61 -3.33 -0.68
N VAL A 387 4.35 -3.29 -1.11
CA VAL A 387 3.23 -2.81 -0.28
C VAL A 387 3.08 -3.63 0.99
N CYS A 388 3.18 -4.96 0.92
CA CYS A 388 3.07 -5.82 2.10
C CYS A 388 4.25 -5.64 3.08
N ASP A 389 5.43 -5.28 2.58
CA ASP A 389 6.57 -4.94 3.44
C ASP A 389 6.32 -3.64 4.22
N GLN A 390 5.73 -2.63 3.57
CA GLN A 390 5.49 -1.30 4.13
C GLN A 390 4.21 -1.15 4.96
N LEU A 391 3.14 -1.87 4.61
CA LEU A 391 1.84 -1.72 5.28
C LEU A 391 1.84 -2.29 6.70
N PRO A 392 1.21 -1.62 7.68
CA PRO A 392 1.00 -2.21 8.99
C PRO A 392 0.14 -3.48 8.87
N GLY A 393 0.64 -4.61 9.34
CA GLY A 393 -0.02 -5.91 9.17
C GLY A 393 0.08 -6.56 7.79
N GLY A 394 0.98 -6.08 6.92
CA GLY A 394 1.23 -6.73 5.62
C GLY A 394 1.82 -8.15 5.74
N ASP A 395 2.44 -8.50 6.87
CA ASP A 395 2.84 -9.88 7.19
C ASP A 395 1.64 -10.84 7.25
N ARG A 396 0.49 -10.41 7.81
CA ARG A 396 -0.76 -11.19 7.81
C ARG A 396 -1.32 -11.39 6.41
N ILE A 397 -1.18 -10.38 5.54
CA ILE A 397 -1.59 -10.49 4.13
C ILE A 397 -0.76 -11.58 3.45
N LEU A 398 0.56 -11.57 3.64
CA LEU A 398 1.47 -12.59 3.09
C LEU A 398 1.17 -13.98 3.65
N GLU A 399 0.94 -14.11 4.95
CA GLU A 399 0.52 -15.38 5.58
C GLU A 399 -0.80 -15.88 4.97
N THR A 400 -1.78 -15.01 4.83
CA THR A 400 -3.08 -15.35 4.23
C THR A 400 -2.94 -15.80 2.77
N ILE A 401 -2.02 -15.21 2.00
CA ILE A 401 -1.73 -15.65 0.63
C ILE A 401 -1.07 -17.04 0.62
N ALA A 402 -0.11 -17.27 1.52
CA ALA A 402 0.58 -18.56 1.62
C ALA A 402 -0.37 -19.67 2.09
N ASP A 403 -1.21 -19.40 3.08
CA ASP A 403 -2.21 -20.37 3.58
C ASP A 403 -3.21 -20.73 2.48
N MET A 404 -3.63 -19.75 1.65
CA MET A 404 -4.48 -19.99 0.49
C MET A 404 -3.80 -20.80 -0.60
N SER A 405 -2.48 -20.69 -0.76
CA SER A 405 -1.74 -21.48 -1.74
C SER A 405 -1.64 -22.93 -1.23
N ILE A 406 -1.10 -23.13 -0.03
CA ILE A 406 -0.94 -24.46 0.58
C ILE A 406 -2.27 -25.24 0.64
N CYS A 407 -3.39 -24.59 1.00
CA CYS A 407 -4.70 -25.25 1.05
C CYS A 407 -5.24 -25.68 -0.34
N ARG A 408 -4.76 -25.09 -1.44
CA ARG A 408 -5.16 -25.50 -2.81
C ARG A 408 -4.56 -26.84 -3.21
N ASP A 409 -3.47 -27.28 -2.58
CA ASP A 409 -2.79 -28.53 -2.94
C ASP A 409 -3.42 -29.78 -2.30
N ASP A 410 -4.07 -29.65 -1.13
CA ASP A 410 -4.62 -30.76 -0.35
C ASP A 410 -6.01 -31.26 -0.81
N VAL A 411 -6.68 -30.54 -1.72
CA VAL A 411 -8.06 -30.86 -2.16
C VAL A 411 -8.09 -31.17 -3.67
N LYS A 412 -7.59 -32.35 -4.06
CA LYS A 412 -7.57 -32.83 -5.46
C LYS A 412 -8.62 -33.91 -5.77
N SER A 413 -9.78 -33.92 -5.12
CA SER A 413 -10.80 -34.96 -5.37
C SER A 413 -12.25 -34.51 -5.22
N SER A 414 -12.82 -33.91 -6.28
CA SER A 414 -14.19 -34.17 -6.78
C SER A 414 -14.52 -33.24 -7.97
N GLU A 415 -15.39 -33.71 -8.86
CA GLU A 415 -15.55 -33.28 -10.27
C GLU A 415 -16.59 -32.16 -10.50
N LYS A 416 -17.05 -31.42 -9.48
CA LYS A 416 -18.08 -30.38 -9.69
C LYS A 416 -17.81 -29.12 -8.85
N GLY A 417 -17.20 -28.12 -9.48
CA GLY A 417 -16.99 -26.78 -8.90
C GLY A 417 -16.32 -25.82 -9.87
N MET A 418 -16.57 -24.51 -9.72
CA MET A 418 -16.21 -23.45 -10.69
C MET A 418 -14.70 -23.34 -10.99
N TYR A 419 -14.37 -23.00 -12.24
CA TYR A 419 -13.00 -22.82 -12.74
C TYR A 419 -12.33 -21.58 -12.12
N SER A 420 -11.29 -21.77 -11.32
CA SER A 420 -10.43 -20.66 -10.90
C SER A 420 -9.48 -20.28 -12.03
N ILE A 421 -9.46 -19.00 -12.43
CA ILE A 421 -8.49 -18.50 -13.42
C ILE A 421 -7.15 -18.29 -12.69
N SER A 422 -6.21 -19.21 -12.92
CA SER A 422 -4.85 -19.05 -12.39
C SER A 422 -4.08 -17.99 -13.20
N ALA A 423 -3.06 -17.37 -12.56
CA ALA A 423 -2.17 -16.45 -13.26
C ALA A 423 -1.43 -17.13 -14.44
N SER A 424 -1.15 -18.44 -14.33
CA SER A 424 -0.51 -19.23 -15.39
C SER A 424 -1.45 -19.46 -16.59
N THR A 425 -2.73 -19.72 -16.36
CA THR A 425 -3.74 -19.83 -17.44
C THR A 425 -3.81 -18.53 -18.24
N MET A 426 -3.84 -17.35 -17.60
CA MET A 426 -3.83 -16.08 -18.34
C MET A 426 -2.50 -15.77 -19.01
N ALA A 427 -1.38 -16.13 -18.39
CA ALA A 427 -0.09 -15.95 -19.03
C ALA A 427 -0.01 -16.77 -20.32
N SER A 428 -0.56 -17.99 -20.33
CA SER A 428 -0.62 -18.82 -21.52
C SER A 428 -1.44 -18.20 -22.67
N SER A 429 -2.60 -17.59 -22.36
CA SER A 429 -3.42 -16.90 -23.38
C SER A 429 -2.79 -15.59 -23.89
N LEU A 430 -1.89 -14.99 -23.10
CA LEU A 430 -1.04 -13.87 -23.54
C LEU A 430 0.18 -14.35 -24.37
N GLY A 431 0.28 -15.65 -24.63
CA GLY A 431 1.32 -16.25 -25.46
C GLY A 431 2.64 -16.49 -24.72
N PHE A 432 2.62 -16.60 -23.39
CA PHE A 432 3.78 -17.03 -22.61
C PHE A 432 3.74 -18.55 -22.38
N VAL A 433 4.86 -19.23 -22.63
CA VAL A 433 4.99 -20.67 -22.34
C VAL A 433 5.39 -20.83 -20.87
N PHE A 434 4.43 -21.24 -20.04
CA PHE A 434 4.69 -21.73 -18.68
C PHE A 434 4.56 -23.25 -18.65
N GLY A 435 5.23 -23.88 -17.69
CA GLY A 435 5.04 -25.31 -17.41
C GLY A 435 3.55 -25.69 -17.31
N THR A 436 3.29 -27.00 -17.41
CA THR A 436 1.97 -27.62 -17.60
C THR A 436 0.81 -26.83 -17.03
N SER A 437 -0.09 -26.35 -17.91
CA SER A 437 -1.32 -25.65 -17.54
C SER A 437 -2.15 -26.49 -16.56
N CYS A 438 -2.41 -25.96 -15.37
CA CYS A 438 -3.31 -26.59 -14.42
C CYS A 438 -4.65 -25.87 -14.40
N ASN A 439 -5.69 -26.59 -14.81
CA ASN A 439 -7.06 -26.23 -14.50
C ASN A 439 -7.31 -26.62 -13.05
N VAL A 440 -7.32 -25.65 -12.13
CA VAL A 440 -7.57 -25.90 -10.71
C VAL A 440 -9.08 -25.76 -10.45
N VAL A 441 -9.68 -26.86 -10.02
CA VAL A 441 -11.06 -26.93 -9.51
C VAL A 441 -11.00 -26.58 -8.02
N ASN A 442 -11.85 -25.66 -7.57
CA ASN A 442 -11.97 -25.33 -6.15
C ASN A 442 -13.35 -25.77 -5.63
N GLU A 443 -13.37 -26.51 -4.51
CA GLU A 443 -14.59 -27.05 -3.89
C GLU A 443 -14.92 -26.41 -2.53
N ALA A 444 -14.28 -25.30 -2.16
CA ALA A 444 -14.56 -24.62 -0.91
C ALA A 444 -15.80 -23.72 -1.00
N GLY A 445 -17.01 -24.31 -1.01
CA GLY A 445 -18.31 -23.74 -0.57
C GLY A 445 -18.77 -22.36 -1.10
N GLY A 446 -18.01 -21.70 -1.96
CA GLY A 446 -18.21 -20.36 -2.45
C GLY A 446 -17.73 -20.25 -3.89
N ILE A 447 -18.39 -19.41 -4.67
CA ILE A 447 -18.15 -19.32 -6.10
C ILE A 447 -16.95 -18.39 -6.34
N THR A 448 -15.75 -18.95 -6.48
CA THR A 448 -14.48 -18.19 -6.51
C THR A 448 -13.91 -18.04 -7.92
N VAL A 449 -13.47 -16.84 -8.30
CA VAL A 449 -12.68 -16.59 -9.53
C VAL A 449 -11.44 -15.76 -9.19
N GLY A 450 -10.26 -16.37 -9.36
CA GLY A 450 -9.00 -15.76 -8.96
C GLY A 450 -8.90 -15.60 -7.44
N ASP A 451 -8.66 -14.37 -6.99
CA ASP A 451 -8.53 -14.01 -5.56
C ASP A 451 -9.85 -13.43 -4.97
N VAL A 452 -10.97 -13.51 -5.71
CA VAL A 452 -12.28 -12.91 -5.36
C VAL A 452 -13.38 -13.99 -5.32
N CYS A 453 -14.30 -13.91 -4.36
CA CYS A 453 -15.48 -14.81 -4.24
C CYS A 453 -16.76 -14.04 -4.52
N VAL A 454 -17.76 -14.61 -5.16
CA VAL A 454 -19.09 -13.98 -5.34
C VAL A 454 -19.73 -13.69 -3.98
N GLY A 455 -20.29 -12.49 -3.79
CA GLY A 455 -21.12 -12.05 -2.66
C GLY A 455 -20.46 -11.96 -1.28
N GLU A 456 -19.34 -12.65 -1.06
CA GLU A 456 -18.59 -12.65 0.20
C GLU A 456 -17.18 -12.10 0.02
N LEU A 457 -16.64 -11.54 1.12
CA LEU A 457 -15.24 -11.10 1.17
C LEU A 457 -14.34 -12.29 1.51
N THR A 458 -13.35 -12.55 0.67
CA THR A 458 -12.30 -13.55 0.91
C THR A 458 -11.52 -13.22 2.19
N PRO A 459 -10.84 -14.22 2.80
CA PRO A 459 -9.92 -13.96 3.90
C PRO A 459 -8.86 -12.91 3.53
N LEU A 460 -8.41 -12.92 2.26
CA LEU A 460 -7.46 -11.94 1.72
C LEU A 460 -8.07 -10.53 1.67
N GLU A 461 -9.29 -10.38 1.13
CA GLU A 461 -10.00 -9.10 1.08
C GLU A 461 -10.21 -8.53 2.50
N LYS A 462 -10.54 -9.40 3.49
CA LYS A 462 -10.67 -9.00 4.89
C LYS A 462 -9.34 -8.53 5.48
N ALA A 463 -8.25 -9.28 5.28
CA ALA A 463 -6.91 -8.92 5.76
C ALA A 463 -6.40 -7.61 5.16
N VAL A 464 -6.63 -7.39 3.85
CA VAL A 464 -6.27 -6.14 3.15
C VAL A 464 -7.10 -4.96 3.67
N LYS A 465 -8.40 -5.15 3.92
CA LYS A 465 -9.26 -4.08 4.45
C LYS A 465 -8.85 -3.69 5.88
N GLU A 466 -8.51 -4.67 6.73
CA GLU A 466 -8.04 -4.43 8.10
C GLU A 466 -6.69 -3.68 8.10
N SER A 467 -5.71 -4.15 7.31
CA SER A 467 -4.38 -3.52 7.24
C SER A 467 -4.46 -2.07 6.72
N ARG A 468 -5.28 -1.80 5.70
CA ARG A 468 -5.50 -0.44 5.18
C ARG A 468 -6.20 0.46 6.19
N SER A 469 -7.18 -0.05 6.93
CA SER A 469 -7.83 0.75 7.99
C SER A 469 -6.82 1.13 9.08
N THR A 470 -5.92 0.22 9.42
CA THR A 470 -4.81 0.46 10.35
C THR A 470 -3.81 1.48 9.80
N TYR A 471 -3.46 1.35 8.52
CA TYR A 471 -2.61 2.31 7.83
C TYR A 471 -3.21 3.72 7.83
N LYS A 472 -4.50 3.89 7.54
CA LYS A 472 -5.18 5.18 7.60
C LYS A 472 -5.10 5.81 9.00
N MET A 473 -5.24 5.00 10.06
CA MET A 473 -5.03 5.49 11.43
C MET A 473 -3.59 5.95 11.67
N VAL A 474 -2.59 5.18 11.23
CA VAL A 474 -1.18 5.53 11.34
C VAL A 474 -0.83 6.80 10.54
N ALA A 475 -1.33 6.91 9.30
CA ALA A 475 -1.12 8.09 8.46
C ALA A 475 -1.74 9.35 9.07
N ASN A 476 -2.95 9.24 9.63
CA ASN A 476 -3.58 10.35 10.36
C ASN A 476 -2.78 10.72 11.62
N ALA A 477 -2.30 9.73 12.37
CA ALA A 477 -1.43 9.97 13.52
C ALA A 477 -0.12 10.65 13.10
N GLN A 478 0.49 10.23 12.00
CA GLN A 478 1.70 10.86 11.47
C GLN A 478 1.44 12.30 11.00
N ALA A 479 0.29 12.57 10.38
CA ALA A 479 -0.10 13.93 10.02
C ALA A 479 -0.25 14.84 11.25
N THR A 480 -0.71 14.32 12.40
CA THR A 480 -0.69 15.10 13.65
C THR A 480 0.73 15.36 14.17
N VAL A 481 1.64 14.40 13.99
CA VAL A 481 3.05 14.57 14.37
C VAL A 481 3.69 15.65 13.51
N ASP A 482 3.50 15.60 12.20
CA ASP A 482 4.05 16.58 11.27
C ASP A 482 3.43 17.97 11.46
N GLY A 483 2.14 18.05 11.83
CA GLY A 483 1.48 19.31 12.20
C GLY A 483 2.01 19.96 13.48
N VAL A 484 2.66 19.18 14.36
CA VAL A 484 3.25 19.68 15.62
C VAL A 484 4.76 19.93 15.48
N LYS A 485 5.40 19.49 14.39
CA LYS A 485 6.78 19.89 14.08
C LYS A 485 6.80 21.37 13.74
N VAL A 486 7.27 22.20 14.68
CA VAL A 486 7.45 23.63 14.48
C VAL A 486 8.86 23.87 13.94
N GLU A 487 8.99 24.68 12.90
CA GLU A 487 10.30 25.12 12.39
C GLU A 487 10.93 26.13 13.35
N GLY A 488 12.19 25.89 13.75
CA GLY A 488 12.94 26.77 14.65
C GLY A 488 13.44 26.06 15.91
N LEU A 489 14.73 26.21 16.19
CA LEU A 489 15.38 25.62 17.36
C LEU A 489 14.80 26.15 18.68
N ASP A 490 14.59 27.46 18.78
CA ASP A 490 14.15 28.11 20.03
C ASP A 490 12.70 27.77 20.40
N THR A 491 11.82 27.62 19.40
CA THR A 491 10.43 27.20 19.61
C THR A 491 10.38 25.75 20.06
N ASN A 492 11.15 24.87 19.42
CA ASN A 492 11.28 23.47 19.82
C ASN A 492 11.88 23.33 21.23
N LEU A 493 12.87 24.15 21.60
CA LEU A 493 13.48 24.13 22.93
C LEU A 493 12.52 24.68 24.00
N ALA A 494 11.71 25.69 23.69
CA ALA A 494 10.66 26.19 24.57
C ALA A 494 9.59 25.12 24.84
N VAL A 495 9.12 24.44 23.80
CA VAL A 495 8.17 23.30 23.91
C VAL A 495 8.78 22.19 24.78
N MET A 496 10.04 21.82 24.53
CA MET A 496 10.74 20.78 25.29
C MET A 496 10.83 21.13 26.78
N LYS A 497 11.21 22.38 27.10
CA LYS A 497 11.34 22.86 28.48
C LYS A 497 10.00 22.77 29.23
N GLU A 498 8.91 23.17 28.59
CA GLU A 498 7.58 23.12 29.20
C GLU A 498 7.09 21.67 29.36
N LEU A 499 7.36 20.78 28.39
CA LEU A 499 7.00 19.36 28.49
C LEU A 499 7.83 18.61 29.56
N LEU A 500 9.10 18.98 29.73
CA LEU A 500 9.98 18.41 30.76
C LEU A 500 9.77 19.03 32.14
N PHE A 501 9.01 20.12 32.27
CA PHE A 501 8.80 20.84 33.53
C PHE A 501 8.47 19.90 34.72
N PRO A 502 7.54 18.93 34.60
CA PRO A 502 7.22 18.01 35.70
C PRO A 502 8.40 17.12 36.11
N VAL A 503 9.22 16.69 35.14
CA VAL A 503 10.40 15.85 35.38
C VAL A 503 11.54 16.68 35.98
N THR A 504 11.72 17.91 35.51
CA THR A 504 12.72 18.83 36.07
C THR A 504 12.41 19.21 37.50
N GLU A 505 11.14 19.37 37.87
CA GLU A 505 10.76 19.67 39.26
C GLU A 505 11.03 18.48 40.19
N LEU A 506 10.69 17.26 39.75
CA LEU A 506 11.07 16.03 40.46
C LEU A 506 12.58 15.87 40.62
N GLY A 507 13.33 16.13 39.55
CA GLY A 507 14.80 16.12 39.56
C GLY A 507 15.37 17.15 40.55
N ASN A 508 14.83 18.37 40.56
CA ASN A 508 15.21 19.40 41.51
C ASN A 508 14.96 18.94 42.96
N HIS A 509 13.82 18.31 43.24
CA HIS A 509 13.56 17.76 44.57
C HIS A 509 14.57 16.67 44.98
N LEU A 510 14.96 15.78 44.06
CA LEU A 510 15.99 14.77 44.32
C LEU A 510 17.36 15.41 44.55
N VAL A 511 17.70 16.46 43.80
CA VAL A 511 18.93 17.24 43.98
C VAL A 511 18.95 17.91 45.35
N LYS A 512 17.84 18.52 45.79
CA LYS A 512 17.71 19.09 47.15
C LYS A 512 17.91 18.04 48.24
N LEU A 513 17.37 16.83 48.04
CA LEU A 513 17.58 15.71 48.95
C LEU A 513 19.06 15.28 48.98
N TYR A 514 19.72 15.23 47.82
CA TYR A 514 21.13 14.85 47.68
C TYR A 514 22.09 15.85 48.33
N TYR A 515 21.84 17.16 48.17
CA TYR A 515 22.62 18.22 48.80
C TYR A 515 22.24 18.47 50.28
N TRP A 516 21.33 17.69 50.84
CA TRP A 516 20.88 17.79 52.24
C TRP A 516 20.36 19.19 52.62
N GLU A 517 19.68 19.87 51.69
CA GLU A 517 19.07 21.18 51.98
C GLU A 517 18.01 21.08 53.11
N ASP A 518 17.22 20.00 53.10
CA ASP A 518 16.27 19.64 54.17
C ASP A 518 16.78 18.38 54.91
N PRO A 519 17.59 18.51 55.98
CA PRO A 519 18.30 17.38 56.57
C PRO A 519 17.38 16.28 57.11
N VAL A 520 16.20 16.64 57.62
CA VAL A 520 15.22 15.67 58.14
C VAL A 520 14.60 14.83 57.01
N LYS A 521 14.24 15.46 55.88
CA LYS A 521 13.64 14.75 54.72
C LYS A 521 14.68 13.90 54.00
N SER A 522 15.91 14.40 53.85
CA SER A 522 17.04 13.64 53.30
C SER A 522 17.35 12.42 54.15
N LEU A 523 17.40 12.56 55.48
CA LEU A 523 17.62 11.44 56.39
C LEU A 523 16.51 10.38 56.28
N GLN A 524 15.24 10.80 56.26
CA GLN A 524 14.10 9.90 56.05
C GLN A 524 14.20 9.17 54.71
N PHE A 525 14.48 9.89 53.62
CA PHE A 525 14.66 9.31 52.29
C PHE A 525 15.80 8.28 52.27
N CYS A 526 16.96 8.61 52.85
CA CYS A 526 18.09 7.70 52.95
C CYS A 526 17.77 6.44 53.77
N LEU A 527 17.10 6.58 54.91
CA LEU A 527 16.72 5.43 55.74
C LEU A 527 15.70 4.52 55.02
N VAL A 528 14.72 5.10 54.33
CA VAL A 528 13.74 4.33 53.55
C VAL A 528 14.42 3.62 52.38
N LEU A 529 15.28 4.32 51.63
CA LEU A 529 15.99 3.75 50.48
C LEU A 529 16.91 2.61 50.91
N THR A 530 17.69 2.80 51.98
CA THR A 530 18.56 1.76 52.52
C THR A 530 17.78 0.57 53.06
N TYR A 531 16.63 0.79 53.70
CA TYR A 531 15.74 -0.29 54.13
C TYR A 531 15.20 -1.12 52.95
N VAL A 532 14.77 -0.46 51.87
CA VAL A 532 14.30 -1.10 50.64
C VAL A 532 15.41 -1.93 49.99
N LEU A 533 16.64 -1.41 49.94
CA LEU A 533 17.80 -2.12 49.41
C LEU A 533 18.16 -3.34 50.26
N TYR A 534 18.18 -3.20 51.59
CA TYR A 534 18.50 -4.29 52.50
C TYR A 534 17.51 -5.46 52.41
N ARG A 535 16.21 -5.15 52.27
CA ARG A 535 15.14 -6.16 52.12
C ARG A 535 15.04 -6.75 50.70
N GLY A 536 15.78 -6.22 49.73
CA GLY A 536 15.65 -6.61 48.33
C GLY A 536 14.30 -6.24 47.71
N TRP A 537 13.61 -5.23 48.25
CA TRP A 537 12.25 -4.86 47.83
C TRP A 537 12.18 -3.94 46.60
N PHE A 538 13.32 -3.72 45.95
CA PHE A 538 13.42 -2.81 44.81
C PHE A 538 12.37 -3.11 43.73
N CYS A 539 12.16 -4.38 43.39
CA CYS A 539 11.19 -4.85 42.39
C CYS A 539 9.75 -4.44 42.75
N TYR A 540 9.37 -4.59 44.02
CA TYR A 540 8.04 -4.21 44.50
C TYR A 540 7.85 -2.69 44.41
N VAL A 541 8.88 -1.90 44.66
CA VAL A 541 8.82 -0.43 44.49
C VAL A 541 8.58 -0.07 43.02
N PHE A 542 9.29 -0.71 42.08
CA PHE A 542 9.05 -0.50 40.64
C PHE A 542 7.67 -0.98 40.20
N ALA A 543 7.23 -2.16 40.66
CA ALA A 543 5.90 -2.69 40.37
C ALA A 543 4.79 -1.75 40.89
N MET A 544 4.93 -1.23 42.12
CA MET A 544 4.01 -0.26 42.70
C MET A 544 3.98 1.05 41.91
N LEU A 545 5.14 1.55 41.44
CA LEU A 545 5.20 2.74 40.60
C LEU A 545 4.46 2.55 39.27
N LEU A 546 4.67 1.41 38.60
CA LEU A 546 3.94 1.08 37.37
C LEU A 546 2.41 0.98 37.59
N LEU A 547 1.98 0.40 38.71
CA LEU A 547 0.57 0.34 39.09
C LEU A 547 -0.01 1.74 39.36
N LEU A 548 0.73 2.62 40.02
CA LEU A 548 0.31 4.00 40.27
C LEU A 548 0.13 4.77 38.94
N VAL A 549 1.04 4.59 37.98
CA VAL A 549 0.92 5.19 36.65
C VAL A 549 -0.30 4.62 35.91
N ALA A 550 -0.51 3.31 35.94
CA ALA A 550 -1.69 2.69 35.31
C ALA A 550 -3.01 3.16 35.95
N LEU A 551 -3.03 3.27 37.28
CA LEU A 551 -4.18 3.77 38.04
C LEU A 551 -4.43 5.26 37.75
N PHE A 552 -3.37 6.05 37.61
CA PHE A 552 -3.47 7.45 37.16
C PHE A 552 -4.13 7.55 35.78
N ILE A 553 -3.72 6.73 34.80
CA ILE A 553 -4.33 6.69 33.46
C ILE A 553 -5.83 6.33 33.55
N MET A 554 -6.20 5.38 34.41
CA MET A 554 -7.61 4.99 34.60
C MET A 554 -8.44 6.08 35.28
N ILE A 555 -7.86 6.81 36.25
CA ILE A 555 -8.51 7.94 36.90
C ILE A 555 -8.68 9.11 35.93
N THR A 556 -7.66 9.45 35.14
CA THR A 556 -7.75 10.52 34.15
C THR A 556 -8.82 10.18 33.11
N ARG A 557 -8.90 8.92 32.67
CA ARG A 557 -9.98 8.42 31.80
C ARG A 557 -11.37 8.55 32.41
N TYR A 558 -11.55 8.17 33.68
CA TYR A 558 -12.85 8.28 34.34
C TYR A 558 -13.28 9.75 34.48
N SER A 559 -12.31 10.62 34.78
CA SER A 559 -12.52 12.06 34.99
C SER A 559 -12.72 12.84 33.69
N SER A 560 -12.19 12.35 32.55
CA SER A 560 -12.22 13.04 31.25
C SER A 560 -13.43 12.71 30.38
N ARG A 561 -14.42 11.93 30.86
CA ARG A 561 -15.66 11.56 30.14
C ARG A 561 -16.47 12.79 29.67
N GLY A 562 -16.04 13.41 28.57
CA GLY A 562 -16.80 14.42 27.81
C GLY A 562 -16.21 15.84 27.75
N ARG A 563 -15.00 16.13 28.27
CA ARG A 563 -14.38 17.46 28.09
C ARG A 563 -13.18 17.39 27.14
N PRO A 564 -13.09 18.24 26.10
CA PRO A 564 -11.85 18.41 25.36
C PRO A 564 -10.79 18.90 26.36
N VAL A 565 -9.67 18.18 26.45
CA VAL A 565 -8.54 18.59 27.29
C VAL A 565 -7.95 19.86 26.66
N ASP A 566 -7.79 20.91 27.47
CA ASP A 566 -7.31 22.21 27.04
C ASP A 566 -6.00 22.11 26.26
N GLU A 567 -5.99 22.75 25.10
CA GLU A 567 -4.85 22.84 24.18
C GLU A 567 -3.62 23.38 24.93
N PHE A 568 -2.46 22.76 24.71
CA PHE A 568 -1.24 23.17 25.39
C PHE A 568 -0.75 24.49 24.83
N LYS A 569 -0.94 25.57 25.61
CA LYS A 569 -0.51 26.93 25.30
C LYS A 569 0.94 27.12 25.68
N VAL A 570 1.82 27.18 24.68
CA VAL A 570 3.23 27.52 24.89
C VAL A 570 3.44 29.00 24.54
N ILE A 571 4.03 29.76 25.46
CA ILE A 571 4.39 31.16 25.26
C ILE A 571 5.58 31.19 24.30
N ALA A 572 5.40 31.80 23.13
CA ALA A 572 6.48 31.95 22.16
C ALA A 572 7.62 32.80 22.74
N PRO A 573 8.90 32.39 22.60
CA PRO A 573 10.02 33.20 23.05
C PRO A 573 10.09 34.54 22.27
N PRO A 574 10.67 35.60 22.88
CA PRO A 574 10.85 36.88 22.20
C PRO A 574 11.78 36.75 20.98
N PRO A 575 11.58 37.54 19.91
CA PRO A 575 12.38 37.43 18.68
C PRO A 575 13.85 37.76 18.97
N MET A 576 14.76 36.83 18.65
CA MET A 576 16.20 37.01 18.77
C MET A 576 16.75 37.99 17.72
N ASN A 577 17.87 38.63 18.06
CA ASN A 577 18.58 39.53 17.16
C ASN A 577 19.40 38.73 16.12
N THR A 578 19.58 39.27 14.91
CA THR A 578 20.16 38.53 13.75
C THR A 578 21.57 37.96 13.98
N MET A 579 22.32 38.56 14.91
CA MET A 579 23.65 38.12 15.30
C MET A 579 23.64 36.91 16.26
N GLU A 580 22.67 36.84 17.18
CA GLU A 580 22.50 35.70 18.09
C GLU A 580 21.96 34.48 17.33
N GLN A 581 21.10 34.72 16.34
CA GLN A 581 20.64 33.71 15.39
C GLN A 581 21.81 33.12 14.61
N LEU A 582 22.75 33.93 14.12
CA LEU A 582 23.95 33.45 13.42
C LEU A 582 24.92 32.67 14.32
N LEU A 583 25.06 33.07 15.59
CA LEU A 583 25.96 32.45 16.56
C LEU A 583 25.40 31.13 17.11
N ALA A 584 24.09 31.07 17.36
CA ALA A 584 23.36 29.83 17.56
C ALA A 584 23.45 28.95 16.30
N VAL A 585 23.45 29.58 15.10
CA VAL A 585 23.51 28.89 13.81
C VAL A 585 24.82 28.10 13.56
N GLN A 586 25.90 28.50 14.23
CA GLN A 586 27.25 28.08 13.89
C GLN A 586 27.71 26.76 14.55
N ASN A 587 26.98 26.23 15.56
CA ASN A 587 27.55 25.19 16.45
C ASN A 587 26.98 23.75 16.41
N ALA A 588 25.79 23.45 15.85
CA ALA A 588 25.33 22.08 15.48
C ALA A 588 23.80 22.03 15.25
N ILE A 589 23.29 22.07 14.01
CA ILE A 589 21.87 22.50 13.85
C ILE A 589 20.92 21.54 13.20
N SER A 590 21.24 20.91 12.07
CA SER A 590 20.23 20.01 11.48
C SER A 590 19.99 18.79 12.36
N GLN A 591 21.06 18.13 12.82
CA GLN A 591 20.95 16.90 13.63
C GLN A 591 20.42 17.16 15.05
N ALA A 592 20.82 18.27 15.69
CA ALA A 592 20.36 18.59 17.04
C ALA A 592 18.89 19.04 17.03
N GLU A 593 18.48 19.84 16.04
CA GLU A 593 17.09 20.23 15.88
C GLU A 593 16.20 19.01 15.59
N GLU A 594 16.65 18.09 14.73
CA GLU A 594 15.94 16.83 14.46
C GLU A 594 15.78 15.96 15.73
N LEU A 595 16.85 15.81 16.53
CA LEU A 595 16.78 15.10 17.82
C LEU A 595 15.85 15.76 18.83
N ILE A 596 15.84 17.10 18.91
CA ILE A 596 14.94 17.84 19.80
C ILE A 596 13.49 17.69 19.32
N GLN A 597 13.25 17.74 18.01
CA GLN A 597 11.93 17.50 17.43
C GLN A 597 11.43 16.09 17.74
N ASP A 598 12.26 15.07 17.54
CA ASP A 598 11.93 13.68 17.88
C ASP A 598 11.66 13.51 19.38
N GLY A 599 12.46 14.16 20.23
CA GLY A 599 12.24 14.21 21.67
C GLY A 599 10.91 14.85 22.06
N ASN A 600 10.55 15.97 21.46
CA ASN A 600 9.27 16.66 21.66
C ASN A 600 8.08 15.79 21.24
N VAL A 601 8.17 15.13 20.07
CA VAL A 601 7.15 14.20 19.59
C VAL A 601 6.95 13.05 20.57
N LEU A 602 8.04 12.46 21.08
CA LEU A 602 7.99 11.39 22.06
C LEU A 602 7.31 11.84 23.37
N LEU A 603 7.69 13.01 23.90
CA LEU A 603 7.09 13.58 25.10
C LEU A 603 5.59 13.88 24.93
N LEU A 604 5.19 14.40 23.77
CA LEU A 604 3.77 14.67 23.46
C LEU A 604 2.94 13.40 23.34
N LYS A 605 3.49 12.34 22.72
CA LYS A 605 2.83 11.02 22.67
C LYS A 605 2.68 10.42 24.07
N LEU A 606 3.74 10.45 24.88
CA LEU A 606 3.69 9.97 26.27
C LEU A 606 2.66 10.74 27.10
N ARG A 607 2.62 12.06 26.97
CA ARG A 607 1.61 12.89 27.62
C ARG A 607 0.20 12.53 27.15
N GLY A 608 0.01 12.34 25.85
CA GLY A 608 -1.28 11.91 25.28
C GLY A 608 -1.78 10.59 25.85
N LEU A 609 -0.87 9.63 26.08
CA LEU A 609 -1.16 8.36 26.74
C LEU A 609 -1.48 8.53 28.23
N LEU A 610 -0.70 9.33 28.96
CA LEU A 610 -0.90 9.56 30.40
C LEU A 610 -2.21 10.29 30.71
N LEU A 611 -2.59 11.26 29.86
CA LEU A 611 -3.83 12.03 29.99
C LEU A 611 -5.04 11.31 29.36
N SER A 612 -4.85 10.11 28.82
CA SER A 612 -5.91 9.33 28.16
C SER A 612 -6.61 10.09 27.02
N ILE A 613 -5.87 10.91 26.26
CA ILE A 613 -6.41 11.63 25.08
C ILE A 613 -6.86 10.63 24.01
N PHE A 614 -6.13 9.52 23.88
CA PHE A 614 -6.45 8.44 22.95
C PHE A 614 -6.85 7.17 23.74
N PRO A 615 -8.16 6.94 23.99
CA PRO A 615 -8.60 5.94 24.97
C PRO A 615 -8.19 4.52 24.59
N GLN A 616 -8.27 4.13 23.32
CA GLN A 616 -7.86 2.78 22.89
C GLN A 616 -6.36 2.51 23.08
N ALA A 617 -5.50 3.48 22.79
CA ALA A 617 -4.05 3.32 22.95
C ALA A 617 -3.64 3.37 24.43
N SER A 618 -4.26 4.26 25.20
CA SER A 618 -4.01 4.43 26.63
C SER A 618 -4.45 3.22 27.44
N ASP A 619 -5.56 2.58 27.06
CA ASP A 619 -6.03 1.33 27.66
C ASP A 619 -5.03 0.19 27.45
N ARG A 620 -4.54 0.00 26.22
CA ARG A 620 -3.52 -1.01 25.91
C ARG A 620 -2.23 -0.74 26.68
N PHE A 621 -1.83 0.53 26.77
CA PHE A 621 -0.65 0.94 27.54
C PHE A 621 -0.83 0.66 29.04
N ALA A 622 -1.98 1.02 29.62
CA ALA A 622 -2.29 0.74 31.03
C ALA A 622 -2.30 -0.77 31.34
N ILE A 623 -2.90 -1.60 30.46
CA ILE A 623 -2.87 -3.05 30.59
C ILE A 623 -1.43 -3.58 30.54
N ALA A 624 -0.60 -3.08 29.61
CA ALA A 624 0.81 -3.47 29.52
C ALA A 624 1.60 -3.11 30.79
N LEU A 625 1.37 -1.92 31.36
CA LEU A 625 1.97 -1.50 32.63
C LEU A 625 1.56 -2.42 33.79
N VAL A 626 0.28 -2.81 33.86
CA VAL A 626 -0.22 -3.75 34.89
C VAL A 626 0.41 -5.13 34.72
N MET A 627 0.48 -5.65 33.49
CA MET A 627 1.13 -6.94 33.22
C MET A 627 2.62 -6.92 33.61
N MET A 628 3.34 -5.85 33.26
CA MET A 628 4.74 -5.68 33.68
C MET A 628 4.88 -5.58 35.21
N ALA A 629 3.96 -4.90 35.88
CA ALA A 629 3.96 -4.81 37.34
C ALA A 629 3.72 -6.18 37.99
N ILE A 630 2.80 -6.99 37.45
CA ILE A 630 2.55 -8.37 37.92
C ILE A 630 3.81 -9.22 37.76
N VAL A 631 4.47 -9.19 36.59
CA VAL A 631 5.71 -9.94 36.37
C VAL A 631 6.79 -9.52 37.39
N LEU A 632 7.00 -8.23 37.60
CA LEU A 632 7.99 -7.72 38.56
C LEU A 632 7.64 -8.03 40.02
N ALA A 633 6.36 -8.17 40.36
CA ALA A 633 5.91 -8.48 41.72
C ALA A 633 6.03 -9.98 42.06
N PHE A 634 5.74 -10.87 41.10
CA PHE A 634 5.68 -12.32 41.36
C PHE A 634 6.94 -13.08 40.94
N VAL A 635 7.73 -12.55 40.01
CA VAL A 635 8.95 -13.21 39.52
C VAL A 635 10.16 -12.68 40.26
N PRO A 636 10.96 -13.53 40.93
CA PRO A 636 12.21 -13.11 41.55
C PRO A 636 13.17 -12.45 40.54
N MET A 637 13.87 -11.39 40.95
CA MET A 637 14.73 -10.60 40.03
C MET A 637 15.77 -11.42 39.30
N GLN A 638 16.29 -12.48 39.91
CA GLN A 638 17.29 -13.35 39.28
C GLN A 638 16.74 -13.96 37.98
N PHE A 639 15.47 -14.36 37.97
CA PHE A 639 14.81 -14.88 36.78
C PHE A 639 14.45 -13.77 35.80
N VAL A 640 14.06 -12.58 36.27
CA VAL A 640 13.83 -11.42 35.39
C VAL A 640 15.12 -11.03 34.65
N ILE A 641 16.25 -10.94 35.37
CA ILE A 641 17.56 -10.64 34.79
C ILE A 641 17.98 -11.75 33.81
N LEU A 642 17.81 -13.02 34.19
CA LEU A 642 18.08 -14.15 33.30
C LEU A 642 17.24 -14.08 32.02
N LEU A 643 15.95 -13.75 32.11
CA LEU A 643 15.06 -13.59 30.96
C LEU A 643 15.53 -12.44 30.05
N VAL A 644 15.93 -11.30 30.62
CA VAL A 644 16.46 -10.16 29.84
C VAL A 644 17.75 -10.55 29.11
N VAL A 645 18.66 -11.27 29.78
CA VAL A 645 19.89 -11.77 29.16
C VAL A 645 19.55 -12.76 28.04
N LEU A 646 18.69 -13.74 28.29
CA LEU A 646 18.27 -14.69 27.27
C LEU A 646 17.61 -13.97 26.09
N GLU A 647 16.77 -12.97 26.33
CA GLU A 647 16.15 -12.16 25.27
C GLU A 647 17.22 -11.49 24.39
N GLU A 648 18.12 -10.73 25.00
CA GLU A 648 19.13 -9.94 24.29
C GLU A 648 20.12 -10.80 23.48
N PHE A 649 20.49 -11.97 24.00
CA PHE A 649 21.41 -12.87 23.31
C PHE A 649 20.73 -13.82 22.32
N THR A 650 19.41 -14.06 22.43
CA THR A 650 18.67 -14.94 21.50
C THR A 650 17.89 -14.19 20.43
N LYS A 651 17.71 -12.87 20.54
CA LYS A 651 16.86 -12.08 19.64
C LYS A 651 17.23 -12.20 18.16
N TYR A 652 18.51 -12.32 17.83
CA TYR A 652 19.01 -12.48 16.46
C TYR A 652 19.39 -13.93 16.10
N SER A 653 19.06 -14.90 16.96
CA SER A 653 19.30 -16.31 16.65
C SER A 653 18.43 -16.75 15.45
N PRO A 654 18.92 -17.65 14.57
CA PRO A 654 18.19 -18.05 13.36
C PRO A 654 16.79 -18.64 13.63
N LEU A 655 16.62 -19.29 14.79
CA LEU A 655 15.35 -19.89 15.19
C LEU A 655 14.32 -18.86 15.66
N ARG A 656 14.77 -17.70 16.16
CA ARG A 656 13.91 -16.71 16.82
C ARG A 656 13.81 -15.38 16.07
N SER A 657 14.74 -15.08 15.17
CA SER A 657 14.81 -13.81 14.45
C SER A 657 13.48 -13.43 13.79
N SER A 658 12.77 -14.38 13.18
CA SER A 658 11.46 -14.16 12.56
C SER A 658 10.39 -13.70 13.56
N SER A 659 10.39 -14.27 14.77
CA SER A 659 9.47 -13.87 15.85
C SER A 659 9.86 -12.52 16.43
N THR A 660 11.16 -12.25 16.59
CA THR A 660 11.66 -10.96 17.08
C THR A 660 11.31 -9.84 16.12
N GLU A 661 11.59 -10.01 14.82
CA GLU A 661 11.27 -9.03 13.78
C GLU A 661 9.76 -8.76 13.73
N ARG A 662 8.93 -9.80 13.89
CA ARG A 662 7.48 -9.66 13.99
C ARG A 662 7.09 -8.81 15.20
N LEU A 663 7.62 -9.10 16.38
CA LEU A 663 7.33 -8.33 17.61
C LEU A 663 7.79 -6.88 17.50
N GLU A 664 9.00 -6.64 16.98
CA GLU A 664 9.54 -5.30 16.77
C GLU A 664 8.69 -4.52 15.78
N ARG A 665 8.25 -5.15 14.69
CA ARG A 665 7.31 -4.57 13.73
C ARG A 665 5.99 -4.21 14.39
N ARG A 666 5.39 -5.09 15.21
CA ARG A 666 4.14 -4.78 15.93
C ARG A 666 4.29 -3.63 16.91
N PHE A 667 5.40 -3.58 17.65
CA PHE A 667 5.68 -2.47 18.56
C PHE A 667 5.82 -1.15 17.79
N ARG A 668 6.54 -1.18 16.67
CA ARG A 668 6.71 -0.04 15.75
C ARG A 668 5.37 0.43 15.17
N GLU A 669 4.56 -0.48 14.65
CA GLU A 669 3.21 -0.21 14.11
C GLU A 669 2.31 0.42 15.18
N TRP A 670 2.32 -0.14 16.40
CA TRP A 670 1.57 0.41 17.52
C TRP A 670 2.06 1.81 17.89
N TRP A 671 3.38 2.02 18.00
CA TRP A 671 3.95 3.33 18.34
C TRP A 671 3.63 4.42 17.31
N PHE A 672 3.70 4.09 16.02
CA PHE A 672 3.35 5.03 14.96
C PHE A 672 1.84 5.28 14.85
N SER A 673 1.00 4.35 15.31
CA SER A 673 -0.45 4.56 15.35
C SER A 673 -0.92 5.58 16.39
N ILE A 674 -0.07 5.95 17.36
CA ILE A 674 -0.40 6.91 18.42
C ILE A 674 -0.23 8.34 17.89
N PRO A 675 -1.28 9.18 17.87
CA PRO A 675 -1.17 10.57 17.44
C PRO A 675 -0.42 11.44 18.47
N ALA A 676 0.14 12.55 18.02
CA ALA A 676 0.72 13.54 18.93
C ALA A 676 -0.40 14.42 19.54
N ALA A 677 -0.27 14.81 20.81
CA ALA A 677 -1.17 15.78 21.42
C ALA A 677 -1.00 17.17 20.76
N PRO A 678 -2.08 17.90 20.43
CA PRO A 678 -2.00 19.17 19.74
C PRO A 678 -1.37 20.26 20.63
N VAL A 679 -0.52 21.10 20.03
CA VAL A 679 0.15 22.24 20.69
C VAL A 679 -0.25 23.53 19.97
N VAL A 680 -0.68 24.56 20.72
CA VAL A 680 -1.02 25.88 20.17
C VAL A 680 -0.05 26.90 20.73
N LEU A 681 0.72 27.56 19.85
CA LEU A 681 1.63 28.64 20.24
C LEU A 681 0.83 29.94 20.43
N GLU A 682 0.76 30.44 21.66
CA GLU A 682 0.12 31.73 21.94
C GLU A 682 1.17 32.84 21.75
N LYS A 683 1.03 33.62 20.67
CA LYS A 683 1.83 34.83 20.47
C LYS A 683 1.36 35.89 21.46
N LEU A 684 2.27 36.38 22.31
CA LEU A 684 2.02 37.52 23.20
C LEU A 684 1.49 38.68 22.34
N LYS A 685 0.25 39.13 22.60
CA LYS A 685 -0.26 40.37 22.02
C LYS A 685 0.66 41.49 22.51
N GLU A 686 1.41 42.10 21.59
CA GLU A 686 2.06 43.37 21.88
C GLU A 686 0.97 44.38 22.25
N ASP A 687 0.90 44.71 23.54
CA ASP A 687 0.18 45.87 23.99
C ASP A 687 0.79 47.08 23.28
N LYS A 688 0.03 47.62 22.30
CA LYS A 688 0.31 48.91 21.68
C LYS A 688 0.38 49.95 22.80
N LYS A 689 1.60 50.22 23.30
CA LYS A 689 1.89 51.44 24.04
C LYS A 689 1.62 52.61 23.10
N LYS A 690 0.47 53.26 23.31
CA LYS A 690 0.26 54.64 22.87
C LYS A 690 1.34 55.51 23.51
N LYS A 691 2.29 55.98 22.70
CA LYS A 691 2.73 57.38 22.70
C LYS A 691 3.41 57.70 21.37
#